data_AF-A0A9W7W056-F1
#
_entry.id   AF-A0A9W7W056-F1
#
_cell.length_a   1.000
_cell.length_b   1.000
_cell.length_c   1.000
_cell.angle_alpha   90.00
_cell.angle_beta   90.00
_cell.angle_gamma   90.00
#
_symmetry.space_group_name_H-M   'P 1'
#
loop_
_entity.id
_entity.type
_entity.pdbx_description
1 polymer ?
#
loop_
_entity_poly.entity_id
_entity_poly.type
_entity_poly.pdbx_seq_one_letter_code
_entity_poly.pdbx_strand_id
1 'polypeptide(L)'
;QDVLSRSGLTWTPLQSDFTWRPLDRTLCRTGPCKRSRALSYPPHAESASALLRSEGPRTLRHPSHRSHCIWSSQRTTMRFSHAHLKAKANEKAHNARRAFSSWKAFREWIEVPDTALDQHGHRREGPTWSNEDLDPTPYEKRTWRWWNYVIFYWGLSFGNWTLGSTMIGIGLNWWQAIITIFLSQLISSIAMFFNSRCASVYHIGYPIVGRAAFGMYGSYYFVGVRALLAIVWYGVQLYSGSALLANMLRAVFGHNYVNIPNTIPASVGITSAGMLAFFLFWLIHLPFTFFRPYQLRNFFWFKAIVMLPAIFGLFIFCMVNTKGNIGLSNLNSTAEARNNGWGWFFVYSINAGMGNTATLITNQPDIARWSRTKTGAMWSQLISNPIAVTLSASLGILSTAAINQNWGLAVWNQWDLLDAILTRYWTAGARTAVFLAAAGWSVSILGTNIAANMIPFGSDSSMLFPRFITIPRGQLLVECLAFAICPWKILASAGTFTTFLSGYGLFMASVVAIMVCDYWLLTKGNVFIAHLYNGSKDNPHYYFNSGVNLQAVFAYVVGIALPFAGFCGTLGAKVSTTATRLGDLGWMLSFVSSFVVYYGLCLIVPTQNQKKVRELGLSWEEMSFKELVAADGTVIEDEQEGYPDPALDAVNDEKKVFSPAVDAKTLSSIDPRIDTDNHISNHAKIHPHHRLLVWHRPRPSPRIQIPRPPRLRHRPPDLLHPRPRRPRHRNPPPGSHLAREHPRPADRNRHPHRRALDYLVNNAGRNYTVPALDVSLDEIRLTYETNVFAVMLLCQALAPLLINARGTIIQIGSLAGKMPYVFGSVYNSTKAALHSYSDTLRIELAPFDVKVVTIVTGGVQSKIARTHRDLPAGSLYVPVADQYERRLTHSQANGMPNEAYARSVVRQTLRSGKDTVWEGGGSWRVWFLSTFFPRKVMDWVFTRMFQLYKLRQVNVKKSQ
;
A
#
# COMPACT_ATOMS: atom_id res chain seq x y z
N GLN A 1 22.57 -58.56 14.78
CA GLN A 1 23.23 -59.51 15.67
C GLN A 1 22.55 -59.34 17.03
N ASP A 2 21.38 -59.95 17.26
CA ASP A 2 20.69 -60.96 16.42
C ASP A 2 19.27 -60.54 16.02
N VAL A 3 18.37 -61.51 15.76
CA VAL A 3 16.99 -61.32 15.26
C VAL A 3 16.89 -60.68 13.86
N LEU A 4 17.82 -61.02 12.97
CA LEU A 4 17.66 -60.89 11.50
C LEU A 4 17.98 -62.22 10.80
N SER A 5 17.28 -63.27 11.21
CA SER A 5 17.22 -64.57 10.52
C SER A 5 15.79 -65.10 10.60
N ARG A 6 15.26 -65.65 9.49
CA ARG A 6 13.82 -65.80 9.19
C ARG A 6 13.15 -64.41 9.03
N SER A 7 12.55 -64.03 7.91
CA SER A 7 12.40 -64.62 6.57
C SER A 7 12.24 -63.44 5.60
N GLY A 8 12.77 -63.41 4.37
CA GLY A 8 12.92 -64.52 3.43
C GLY A 8 12.11 -64.18 2.16
N LEU A 9 12.51 -63.12 1.46
CA LEU A 9 11.90 -62.66 0.19
C LEU A 9 12.98 -61.91 -0.61
N THR A 10 13.25 -62.37 -1.83
CA THR A 10 14.29 -61.83 -2.74
C THR A 10 13.70 -60.91 -3.80
N TRP A 11 14.45 -59.88 -4.20
CA TRP A 11 14.11 -59.01 -5.34
C TRP A 11 15.03 -59.29 -6.53
N THR A 12 14.43 -59.38 -7.72
CA THR A 12 15.13 -59.36 -9.03
C THR A 12 14.40 -58.39 -9.96
N PRO A 13 15.11 -57.61 -10.80
CA PRO A 13 14.52 -56.52 -11.58
C PRO A 13 13.98 -56.98 -12.95
N LEU A 14 13.16 -56.14 -13.57
CA LEU A 14 12.90 -56.19 -15.02
C LEU A 14 13.02 -54.77 -15.61
N GLN A 15 13.58 -54.68 -16.82
CA GLN A 15 13.56 -53.49 -17.67
C GLN A 15 12.55 -53.70 -18.80
N SER A 16 11.93 -52.62 -19.30
CA SER A 16 11.79 -52.39 -20.75
C SER A 16 11.23 -51.00 -21.05
N ASP A 17 11.65 -50.44 -22.18
CA ASP A 17 11.32 -49.11 -22.71
C ASP A 17 9.84 -48.93 -23.10
N PHE A 18 9.41 -47.67 -23.28
CA PHE A 18 8.37 -47.34 -24.26
C PHE A 18 8.52 -45.90 -24.80
N THR A 19 8.32 -45.73 -26.11
CA THR A 19 8.52 -44.47 -26.85
C THR A 19 7.22 -43.72 -27.17
N TRP A 20 7.31 -42.40 -27.34
CA TRP A 20 6.18 -41.50 -27.66
C TRP A 20 5.73 -41.52 -29.13
N ARG A 21 4.41 -41.52 -29.37
CA ARG A 21 3.74 -40.76 -30.45
C ARG A 21 2.30 -40.34 -30.03
N PRO A 22 1.73 -39.24 -30.59
CA PRO A 22 0.42 -38.70 -30.21
C PRO A 22 -0.68 -38.86 -31.29
N LEU A 23 -1.96 -38.67 -30.91
CA LEU A 23 -3.04 -38.21 -31.81
C LEU A 23 -4.26 -37.67 -31.02
N ASP A 24 -5.21 -37.04 -31.71
CA ASP A 24 -6.27 -36.17 -31.17
C ASP A 24 -7.69 -36.54 -31.69
N ARG A 25 -8.74 -36.10 -30.96
CA ARG A 25 -10.17 -35.93 -31.35
C ARG A 25 -11.16 -37.10 -31.63
N THR A 26 -12.34 -36.96 -30.98
CA THR A 26 -13.74 -37.21 -31.44
C THR A 26 -14.27 -38.67 -31.57
N LEU A 27 -15.55 -39.06 -31.36
CA LEU A 27 -16.89 -38.50 -31.69
C LEU A 27 -18.06 -39.39 -31.09
N CYS A 28 -19.33 -39.08 -31.42
CA CYS A 28 -20.60 -39.86 -31.26
C CYS A 28 -21.26 -40.01 -29.85
N ARG A 29 -22.53 -39.56 -29.61
CA ARG A 29 -23.92 -40.10 -29.89
C ARG A 29 -24.39 -41.11 -28.79
N THR A 30 -25.64 -41.20 -28.27
CA THR A 30 -27.04 -40.75 -28.63
C THR A 30 -27.92 -40.33 -27.40
N GLY A 31 -29.20 -39.93 -27.60
CA GLY A 31 -30.26 -39.70 -26.55
C GLY A 31 -31.23 -40.90 -26.35
N PRO A 32 -32.50 -40.80 -25.81
CA PRO A 32 -33.41 -39.62 -25.77
C PRO A 32 -34.45 -39.40 -24.59
N CYS A 33 -34.86 -38.13 -24.39
CA CYS A 33 -36.21 -37.51 -24.11
C CYS A 33 -37.40 -38.19 -23.33
N LYS A 34 -38.01 -37.49 -22.33
CA LYS A 34 -39.45 -37.00 -22.28
C LYS A 34 -40.00 -36.40 -20.93
N ARG A 35 -40.58 -35.16 -21.00
CA ARG A 35 -41.81 -34.56 -20.31
C ARG A 35 -41.97 -34.56 -18.75
N SER A 36 -42.72 -33.64 -18.07
CA SER A 36 -43.48 -32.38 -18.41
C SER A 36 -44.05 -31.55 -17.20
N ARG A 37 -44.40 -30.24 -17.43
CA ARG A 37 -45.32 -29.31 -16.68
C ARG A 37 -44.88 -28.71 -15.31
N ALA A 38 -45.33 -27.52 -14.82
CA ALA A 38 -45.96 -26.29 -15.42
C ALA A 38 -46.09 -25.09 -14.39
N LEU A 39 -46.57 -23.89 -14.86
CA LEU A 39 -47.08 -22.68 -14.12
C LEU A 39 -46.05 -21.73 -13.44
N SER A 40 -46.25 -20.39 -13.30
CA SER A 40 -47.12 -19.36 -13.97
C SER A 40 -46.65 -17.90 -13.66
N TYR A 41 -47.24 -16.86 -14.31
CA TYR A 41 -46.87 -15.41 -14.27
C TYR A 41 -48.11 -14.49 -14.07
N PRO A 42 -47.94 -13.20 -13.65
CA PRO A 42 -48.88 -12.10 -13.93
C PRO A 42 -48.22 -10.79 -14.50
N PRO A 43 -48.99 -9.77 -14.99
CA PRO A 43 -48.50 -8.71 -15.92
C PRO A 43 -48.77 -7.23 -15.51
N HIS A 44 -48.74 -6.31 -16.50
CA HIS A 44 -48.82 -4.83 -16.45
C HIS A 44 -50.15 -4.20 -15.95
N ALA A 45 -50.10 -2.88 -15.66
CA ALA A 45 -51.21 -1.92 -15.73
C ALA A 45 -50.71 -0.50 -16.08
N GLU A 46 -51.57 0.34 -16.67
CA GLU A 46 -51.32 1.76 -17.03
C GLU A 46 -52.32 2.69 -16.32
N SER A 47 -52.09 4.02 -16.33
CA SER A 47 -53.04 5.07 -16.81
C SER A 47 -52.90 6.46 -16.12
N ALA A 48 -53.59 7.44 -16.73
CA ALA A 48 -53.96 8.79 -16.25
C ALA A 48 -53.01 9.97 -16.52
N SER A 49 -53.47 10.88 -17.38
CA SER A 49 -52.94 12.24 -17.59
C SER A 49 -54.11 13.20 -17.82
N ALA A 50 -54.21 14.29 -17.05
CA ALA A 50 -55.25 15.30 -17.25
C ALA A 50 -54.86 16.71 -16.73
N LEU A 51 -54.88 17.67 -17.64
CA LEU A 51 -55.35 19.07 -17.51
C LEU A 51 -55.12 19.85 -16.20
N LEU A 52 -54.39 20.97 -16.33
CA LEU A 52 -54.98 22.32 -16.31
C LEU A 52 -54.05 23.34 -17.03
N ARG A 53 -54.62 24.42 -17.58
CA ARG A 53 -53.93 25.54 -18.26
C ARG A 53 -54.63 26.87 -17.92
N SER A 54 -53.99 28.00 -18.23
CA SER A 54 -54.41 29.40 -17.97
C SER A 54 -54.40 29.80 -16.47
N GLU A 55 -54.12 31.05 -16.07
CA GLU A 55 -54.15 32.32 -16.82
C GLU A 55 -52.82 33.13 -16.82
N GLY A 56 -52.86 34.32 -17.44
CA GLY A 56 -51.78 35.32 -17.50
C GLY A 56 -51.81 36.39 -16.38
N PRO A 57 -51.04 37.48 -16.51
CA PRO A 57 -50.58 38.27 -15.35
C PRO A 57 -51.44 39.49 -14.98
N ARG A 58 -51.49 39.83 -13.68
CA ARG A 58 -51.90 41.16 -13.17
C ARG A 58 -51.03 41.65 -11.99
N THR A 59 -50.11 42.56 -12.34
CA THR A 59 -49.68 43.77 -11.62
C THR A 59 -49.90 43.93 -10.09
N LEU A 60 -48.79 44.27 -9.42
CA LEU A 60 -48.67 45.27 -8.32
C LEU A 60 -49.48 45.10 -7.02
N ARG A 61 -48.78 44.79 -5.92
CA ARG A 61 -48.61 45.69 -4.74
C ARG A 61 -47.68 45.11 -3.66
N HIS A 62 -46.69 45.91 -3.25
CA HIS A 62 -46.14 45.91 -1.87
C HIS A 62 -47.11 46.71 -0.96
N PRO A 63 -47.07 46.62 0.39
CA PRO A 63 -45.88 46.39 1.22
C PRO A 63 -46.03 45.42 2.44
N SER A 64 -44.96 45.35 3.24
CA SER A 64 -44.92 45.08 4.70
C SER A 64 -45.81 43.97 5.30
N HIS A 65 -45.23 42.78 5.53
CA HIS A 65 -45.16 42.07 6.84
C HIS A 65 -44.66 40.61 6.66
N ARG A 66 -43.33 40.37 6.74
CA ARG A 66 -42.75 38.99 6.77
C ARG A 66 -41.50 38.87 7.65
N SER A 67 -41.65 39.14 8.95
CA SER A 67 -40.56 38.94 9.94
C SER A 67 -40.64 37.60 10.71
N HIS A 68 -41.74 36.85 10.61
CA HIS A 68 -41.96 35.64 11.43
C HIS A 68 -42.00 34.29 10.66
N CYS A 69 -42.15 34.28 9.33
CA CYS A 69 -42.29 33.03 8.56
C CYS A 69 -40.97 32.35 8.15
N ILE A 70 -39.80 32.83 8.59
CA ILE A 70 -38.49 32.24 8.28
C ILE A 70 -38.08 31.18 9.34
N TRP A 71 -38.53 31.34 10.59
CA TRP A 71 -38.21 30.42 11.70
C TRP A 71 -39.02 29.11 11.72
N SER A 72 -40.12 29.03 10.95
CA SER A 72 -40.95 27.81 10.87
C SER A 72 -40.41 26.78 9.88
N SER A 73 -39.88 27.20 8.71
CA SER A 73 -39.43 26.27 7.66
C SER A 73 -38.15 25.50 8.03
N GLN A 74 -37.25 26.10 8.84
CA GLN A 74 -36.06 25.42 9.34
C GLN A 74 -36.37 24.28 10.34
N ARG A 75 -37.51 24.34 11.06
CA ARG A 75 -37.97 23.23 11.91
C ARG A 75 -38.48 22.03 11.10
N THR A 76 -38.90 22.23 9.85
CA THR A 76 -39.35 21.16 8.96
C THR A 76 -38.18 20.40 8.35
N THR A 77 -37.10 21.08 7.96
CA THR A 77 -35.88 20.45 7.41
C THR A 77 -35.11 19.63 8.46
N MET A 78 -35.11 20.03 9.74
CA MET A 78 -34.52 19.23 10.82
C MET A 78 -35.33 17.96 11.20
N ARG A 79 -36.52 17.71 10.64
CA ARG A 79 -37.32 16.51 10.93
C ARG A 79 -36.96 15.25 10.13
N PHE A 80 -35.99 15.32 9.21
CA PHE A 80 -35.43 14.13 8.53
C PHE A 80 -34.49 13.26 9.39
N SER A 81 -34.30 13.62 10.67
CA SER A 81 -33.07 13.32 11.41
C SER A 81 -32.87 11.87 11.87
N HIS A 82 -33.90 11.13 12.34
CA HIS A 82 -33.67 9.83 12.99
C HIS A 82 -34.10 8.59 12.19
N ALA A 83 -35.23 8.64 11.48
CA ALA A 83 -35.73 7.48 10.73
C ALA A 83 -34.80 7.09 9.56
N HIS A 84 -34.31 8.09 8.81
CA HIS A 84 -33.39 7.88 7.69
C HIS A 84 -32.03 7.33 8.13
N LEU A 85 -31.48 7.80 9.26
CA LEU A 85 -30.25 7.24 9.84
C LEU A 85 -30.46 5.79 10.32
N LYS A 86 -31.59 5.49 10.96
CA LYS A 86 -31.93 4.12 11.38
C LYS A 86 -32.12 3.18 10.18
N ALA A 87 -32.72 3.66 9.09
CA ALA A 87 -32.84 2.92 7.84
C ALA A 87 -31.46 2.61 7.24
N LYS A 88 -30.60 3.63 7.03
CA LYS A 88 -29.22 3.43 6.52
C LYS A 88 -28.33 2.59 7.44
N ALA A 89 -28.54 2.64 8.76
CA ALA A 89 -27.85 1.76 9.71
C ALA A 89 -28.30 0.30 9.58
N ASN A 90 -29.62 0.06 9.49
CA ASN A 90 -30.18 -1.26 9.25
C ASN A 90 -29.75 -1.84 7.89
N GLU A 91 -29.73 -1.02 6.85
CA GLU A 91 -29.26 -1.36 5.51
C GLU A 91 -27.77 -1.76 5.52
N LYS A 92 -26.90 -0.94 6.13
CA LYS A 92 -25.48 -1.28 6.30
C LYS A 92 -25.28 -2.56 7.12
N ALA A 93 -26.06 -2.75 8.19
CA ALA A 93 -26.01 -3.98 9.01
C ALA A 93 -26.50 -5.22 8.24
N HIS A 94 -27.54 -5.09 7.41
CA HIS A 94 -28.00 -6.14 6.52
C HIS A 94 -26.95 -6.49 5.46
N ASN A 95 -26.38 -5.48 4.79
CA ASN A 95 -25.36 -5.65 3.77
C ASN A 95 -24.07 -6.27 4.34
N ALA A 96 -23.66 -5.88 5.55
CA ALA A 96 -22.54 -6.52 6.25
C ALA A 96 -22.84 -7.98 6.63
N ARG A 97 -24.04 -8.29 7.13
CA ARG A 97 -24.46 -9.69 7.40
C ARG A 97 -24.52 -10.52 6.11
N ARG A 98 -24.99 -9.95 5.00
CA ARG A 98 -24.96 -10.57 3.66
C ARG A 98 -23.52 -10.81 3.22
N ALA A 99 -22.60 -9.85 3.41
CA ALA A 99 -21.19 -10.00 3.02
C ALA A 99 -20.58 -11.27 3.63
N PHE A 100 -20.77 -11.51 4.93
CA PHE A 100 -20.24 -12.70 5.60
C PHE A 100 -21.03 -14.01 5.37
N SER A 101 -22.08 -14.00 4.53
CA SER A 101 -22.85 -15.21 4.18
C SER A 101 -22.13 -16.14 3.19
N SER A 102 -21.27 -15.58 2.32
CA SER A 102 -20.51 -16.35 1.32
C SER A 102 -19.37 -15.51 0.74
N TRP A 103 -18.33 -16.16 0.19
CA TRP A 103 -17.23 -15.45 -0.48
C TRP A 103 -17.70 -14.59 -1.66
N LYS A 104 -18.73 -15.01 -2.40
CA LYS A 104 -19.33 -14.21 -3.48
C LYS A 104 -19.99 -12.93 -2.93
N ALA A 105 -20.76 -13.04 -1.86
CA ALA A 105 -21.40 -11.88 -1.23
C ALA A 105 -20.39 -10.94 -0.55
N PHE A 106 -19.31 -11.48 0.04
CA PHE A 106 -18.20 -10.67 0.54
C PHE A 106 -17.54 -9.87 -0.59
N ARG A 107 -17.24 -10.54 -1.72
CA ARG A 107 -16.69 -9.91 -2.91
C ARG A 107 -17.62 -8.81 -3.46
N GLU A 108 -18.91 -9.09 -3.63
CA GLU A 108 -19.92 -8.09 -4.04
C GLU A 108 -19.98 -6.87 -3.11
N TRP A 109 -19.72 -7.05 -1.81
CA TRP A 109 -19.77 -5.98 -0.82
C TRP A 109 -18.49 -5.12 -0.75
N ILE A 110 -17.32 -5.69 -1.06
CA ILE A 110 -16.06 -4.93 -1.14
C ILE A 110 -15.83 -4.29 -2.51
N GLU A 111 -16.56 -4.69 -3.55
CA GLU A 111 -16.46 -4.03 -4.85
C GLU A 111 -17.07 -2.61 -4.80
N VAL A 112 -16.45 -1.66 -5.50
CA VAL A 112 -16.91 -0.27 -5.59
C VAL A 112 -17.95 -0.17 -6.72
N PRO A 113 -19.09 0.55 -6.54
CA PRO A 113 -20.06 0.74 -7.60
C PRO A 113 -19.49 1.44 -8.84
N ASP A 114 -19.94 0.99 -10.01
CA ASP A 114 -19.53 1.52 -11.30
C ASP A 114 -20.04 2.97 -11.50
N THR A 115 -19.19 3.90 -11.89
CA THR A 115 -19.59 5.30 -12.20
C THR A 115 -19.97 5.43 -13.68
N ALA A 116 -20.46 6.61 -14.11
CA ALA A 116 -20.73 6.89 -15.52
C ALA A 116 -19.49 6.65 -16.41
N LEU A 117 -18.29 7.02 -15.94
CA LEU A 117 -17.03 6.79 -16.68
C LEU A 117 -16.67 5.30 -16.78
N ASP A 118 -16.85 4.50 -15.73
CA ASP A 118 -16.60 3.04 -15.81
C ASP A 118 -17.72 2.29 -16.56
N GLN A 119 -18.93 2.84 -16.66
CA GLN A 119 -20.04 2.27 -17.44
C GLN A 119 -19.89 2.53 -18.95
N HIS A 120 -19.62 3.77 -19.35
CA HIS A 120 -19.55 4.20 -20.75
C HIS A 120 -18.14 4.13 -21.38
N GLY A 121 -17.09 3.99 -20.57
CA GLY A 121 -15.68 3.89 -20.99
C GLY A 121 -15.25 2.56 -21.63
N HIS A 122 -16.09 1.95 -22.49
CA HIS A 122 -15.88 0.64 -23.14
C HIS A 122 -15.80 -0.58 -22.19
N ARG A 123 -16.70 -0.69 -21.21
CA ARG A 123 -16.76 -1.86 -20.32
C ARG A 123 -17.36 -3.11 -20.98
N ARG A 124 -16.57 -3.82 -21.79
CA ARG A 124 -16.98 -5.11 -22.40
C ARG A 124 -16.51 -6.35 -21.64
N GLU A 125 -15.24 -6.46 -21.28
CA GLU A 125 -14.71 -7.50 -20.38
C GLU A 125 -13.28 -7.10 -19.95
N GLY A 126 -13.08 -6.66 -18.70
CA GLY A 126 -11.76 -6.13 -18.28
C GLY A 126 -11.66 -5.64 -16.83
N PRO A 127 -10.49 -5.14 -16.42
CA PRO A 127 -10.30 -4.48 -15.13
C PRO A 127 -10.97 -3.10 -15.11
N THR A 128 -11.54 -2.75 -13.95
CA THR A 128 -12.07 -1.43 -13.60
C THR A 128 -10.97 -0.38 -13.67
N TRP A 129 -11.25 0.82 -14.20
CA TRP A 129 -10.27 1.92 -14.34
C TRP A 129 -10.72 3.23 -13.68
N SER A 130 -12.02 3.39 -13.43
CA SER A 130 -12.64 4.54 -12.82
C SER A 130 -13.21 4.19 -11.43
N ASN A 131 -13.39 5.20 -10.58
CA ASN A 131 -14.26 5.14 -9.40
C ASN A 131 -14.60 6.56 -8.92
N GLU A 132 -15.54 6.66 -7.98
CA GLU A 132 -16.09 7.92 -7.46
C GLU A 132 -15.07 8.92 -6.86
N ASP A 133 -13.85 8.49 -6.54
CA ASP A 133 -12.78 9.34 -6.02
C ASP A 133 -11.67 9.61 -7.06
N LEU A 134 -11.57 8.80 -8.13
CA LEU A 134 -10.67 9.04 -9.26
C LEU A 134 -11.24 10.04 -10.27
N ASP A 135 -12.54 9.94 -10.53
CA ASP A 135 -13.25 10.69 -11.57
C ASP A 135 -13.15 12.22 -11.37
N PRO A 136 -13.36 13.02 -12.44
CA PRO A 136 -13.33 14.48 -12.35
C PRO A 136 -14.29 14.98 -11.27
N THR A 137 -13.83 15.91 -10.43
CA THR A 137 -14.59 16.36 -9.25
C THR A 137 -15.85 17.11 -9.67
N PRO A 138 -17.07 16.64 -9.36
CA PRO A 138 -18.32 17.32 -9.70
C PRO A 138 -18.42 18.75 -9.14
N TYR A 139 -19.15 19.63 -9.84
CA TYR A 139 -19.21 21.07 -9.54
C TYR A 139 -19.62 21.41 -8.10
N GLU A 140 -20.60 20.71 -7.53
CA GLU A 140 -21.08 20.91 -6.16
C GLU A 140 -20.02 20.61 -5.08
N LYS A 141 -19.02 19.78 -5.43
CA LYS A 141 -17.88 19.43 -4.56
C LYS A 141 -16.68 20.39 -4.75
N ARG A 142 -16.62 21.17 -5.85
CA ARG A 142 -15.63 22.25 -6.08
C ARG A 142 -15.91 23.40 -5.11
N THR A 143 -15.34 23.30 -3.90
CA THR A 143 -15.72 24.14 -2.74
C THR A 143 -14.59 25.01 -2.20
N TRP A 144 -13.39 24.97 -2.82
CA TRP A 144 -12.21 25.68 -2.34
C TRP A 144 -11.95 26.97 -3.13
N ARG A 145 -12.17 28.14 -2.49
CA ARG A 145 -11.71 29.45 -2.98
C ARG A 145 -10.26 29.70 -2.55
N TRP A 146 -9.59 30.69 -3.17
CA TRP A 146 -8.16 30.96 -2.97
C TRP A 146 -7.73 31.07 -1.50
N TRP A 147 -8.54 31.66 -0.63
CA TRP A 147 -8.24 31.80 0.80
C TRP A 147 -8.22 30.46 1.56
N ASN A 148 -9.01 29.45 1.14
CA ASN A 148 -8.98 28.15 1.78
C ASN A 148 -7.60 27.48 1.62
N TYR A 149 -6.94 27.69 0.47
CA TYR A 149 -5.57 27.26 0.25
C TYR A 149 -4.59 28.05 1.13
N VAL A 150 -4.73 29.37 1.25
CA VAL A 150 -3.93 30.19 2.19
C VAL A 150 -3.99 29.57 3.60
N ILE A 151 -5.20 29.41 4.15
CA ILE A 151 -5.42 28.89 5.52
C ILE A 151 -4.90 27.45 5.67
N PHE A 152 -5.10 26.61 4.65
CA PHE A 152 -4.56 25.24 4.59
C PHE A 152 -3.03 25.25 4.66
N TYR A 153 -2.36 26.11 3.88
CA TYR A 153 -0.90 26.23 3.93
C TYR A 153 -0.40 26.81 5.23
N TRP A 154 -1.02 27.84 5.80
CA TRP A 154 -0.65 28.32 7.14
C TRP A 154 -0.77 27.20 8.19
N GLY A 155 -1.88 26.45 8.17
CA GLY A 155 -2.09 25.29 9.05
C GLY A 155 -1.07 24.17 8.85
N LEU A 156 -0.69 23.81 7.62
CA LEU A 156 0.39 22.85 7.36
C LEU A 156 1.74 23.38 7.83
N SER A 157 2.05 24.61 7.44
CA SER A 157 3.37 25.24 7.54
C SER A 157 3.82 25.42 8.98
N PHE A 158 2.88 25.76 9.87
CA PHE A 158 3.11 25.87 11.30
C PHE A 158 3.56 24.56 11.99
N GLY A 159 3.56 23.42 11.27
CA GLY A 159 4.22 22.18 11.70
C GLY A 159 5.76 22.20 11.67
N ASN A 160 6.39 23.12 10.92
CA ASN A 160 7.80 23.01 10.50
C ASN A 160 8.85 23.56 11.50
N TRP A 161 8.49 23.69 12.78
CA TRP A 161 9.44 23.99 13.87
C TRP A 161 10.60 22.98 13.93
N THR A 162 10.32 21.69 13.71
CA THR A 162 11.31 20.61 13.65
C THR A 162 12.24 20.75 12.44
N LEU A 163 11.73 21.20 11.29
CA LEU A 163 12.55 21.48 10.10
C LEU A 163 13.56 22.60 10.39
N GLY A 164 13.10 23.69 11.01
CA GLY A 164 13.97 24.78 11.47
C GLY A 164 15.03 24.30 12.47
N SER A 165 14.59 23.59 13.51
CA SER A 165 15.48 23.08 14.56
C SER A 165 16.51 22.06 14.04
N THR A 166 16.15 21.27 13.02
CA THR A 166 17.05 20.34 12.31
C THR A 166 18.18 21.08 11.59
N MET A 167 17.94 22.28 11.06
CA MET A 167 19.00 23.07 10.40
C MET A 167 20.10 23.52 11.38
N ILE A 168 19.73 23.89 12.61
CA ILE A 168 20.71 24.10 13.70
C ILE A 168 21.43 22.78 14.04
N GLY A 169 20.69 21.66 14.08
CA GLY A 169 21.22 20.34 14.39
C GLY A 169 22.24 19.78 13.38
N ILE A 170 22.22 20.24 12.12
CA ILE A 170 23.26 19.96 11.12
C ILE A 170 24.37 21.03 11.07
N GLY A 171 24.30 22.05 11.93
CA GLY A 171 25.34 23.07 12.10
C GLY A 171 25.13 24.41 11.38
N LEU A 172 24.00 24.66 10.69
CA LEU A 172 23.76 25.99 10.14
C LEU A 172 23.55 27.01 11.26
N ASN A 173 24.11 28.21 11.09
CA ASN A 173 23.86 29.33 11.99
C ASN A 173 22.42 29.83 11.82
N TRP A 174 21.82 30.41 12.86
CA TRP A 174 20.38 30.73 12.88
C TRP A 174 19.90 31.55 11.67
N TRP A 175 20.64 32.57 11.23
CA TRP A 175 20.28 33.37 10.06
C TRP A 175 20.49 32.62 8.74
N GLN A 176 21.52 31.77 8.66
CA GLN A 176 21.80 30.92 7.50
C GLN A 176 20.68 29.90 7.31
N ALA A 177 20.19 29.30 8.41
CA ALA A 177 19.07 28.38 8.42
C ALA A 177 17.76 29.03 7.94
N ILE A 178 17.47 30.27 8.37
CA ILE A 178 16.28 31.02 7.92
C ILE A 178 16.32 31.27 6.40
N ILE A 179 17.44 31.77 5.86
CA ILE A 179 17.61 32.01 4.42
C ILE A 179 17.50 30.71 3.63
N THR A 180 18.19 29.65 4.08
CA THR A 180 18.16 28.31 3.47
C THR A 180 16.73 27.77 3.38
N ILE A 181 15.95 27.88 4.45
CA ILE A 181 14.57 27.41 4.47
C ILE A 181 13.71 28.25 3.53
N PHE A 182 13.80 29.58 3.56
CA PHE A 182 13.05 30.45 2.65
C PHE A 182 13.29 30.08 1.18
N LEU A 183 14.55 29.91 0.78
CA LEU A 183 14.91 29.48 -0.58
C LEU A 183 14.35 28.08 -0.91
N SER A 184 14.53 27.10 -0.02
CA SER A 184 14.03 25.73 -0.24
C SER A 184 12.50 25.69 -0.45
N GLN A 185 11.75 26.51 0.29
CA GLN A 185 10.30 26.54 0.21
C GLN A 185 9.80 27.40 -0.95
N LEU A 186 10.51 28.46 -1.33
CA LEU A 186 10.23 29.24 -2.54
C LEU A 186 10.35 28.35 -3.79
N ILE A 187 11.45 27.60 -3.95
CA ILE A 187 11.65 26.68 -5.09
C ILE A 187 10.57 25.59 -5.07
N SER A 188 10.26 25.01 -3.90
CA SER A 188 9.19 24.02 -3.75
C SER A 188 7.83 24.58 -4.18
N SER A 189 7.50 25.80 -3.75
CA SER A 189 6.26 26.50 -4.09
C SER A 189 6.14 26.86 -5.57
N ILE A 190 7.25 27.15 -6.26
CA ILE A 190 7.27 27.35 -7.72
C ILE A 190 6.93 26.03 -8.43
N ALA A 191 7.53 24.91 -8.03
CA ALA A 191 7.20 23.60 -8.61
C ALA A 191 5.72 23.21 -8.34
N MET A 192 5.20 23.52 -7.15
CA MET A 192 3.78 23.34 -6.82
C MET A 192 2.87 24.21 -7.70
N PHE A 193 3.21 25.49 -7.91
CA PHE A 193 2.43 26.44 -8.73
C PHE A 193 2.13 25.85 -10.11
N PHE A 194 3.15 25.33 -10.80
CA PHE A 194 2.98 24.72 -12.11
C PHE A 194 2.21 23.38 -12.06
N ASN A 195 2.45 22.54 -11.04
CA ASN A 195 1.78 21.24 -10.91
C ASN A 195 0.29 21.35 -10.51
N SER A 196 -0.13 22.44 -9.87
CA SER A 196 -1.55 22.69 -9.51
C SER A 196 -2.48 22.89 -10.71
N ARG A 197 -1.97 23.41 -11.84
CA ARG A 197 -2.83 23.92 -12.93
C ARG A 197 -3.74 22.85 -13.53
N CYS A 198 -3.17 21.72 -13.95
CA CYS A 198 -3.92 20.63 -14.57
C CYS A 198 -5.13 20.19 -13.73
N ALA A 199 -4.96 20.06 -12.42
CA ALA A 199 -6.04 19.70 -11.51
C ALA A 199 -7.03 20.83 -11.23
N SER A 200 -6.59 22.08 -11.15
CA SER A 200 -7.50 23.24 -11.04
C SER A 200 -8.31 23.52 -12.31
N VAL A 201 -7.92 22.94 -13.45
CA VAL A 201 -8.59 23.07 -14.76
C VAL A 201 -9.51 21.89 -15.05
N TYR A 202 -9.01 20.66 -14.90
CA TYR A 202 -9.74 19.43 -15.25
C TYR A 202 -10.31 18.67 -14.04
N HIS A 203 -10.12 19.19 -12.83
CA HIS A 203 -10.71 18.68 -11.58
C HIS A 203 -10.36 17.22 -11.23
N ILE A 204 -9.25 16.71 -11.75
CA ILE A 204 -8.69 15.36 -11.55
C ILE A 204 -7.54 15.32 -10.53
N GLY A 205 -7.37 14.19 -9.83
CA GLY A 205 -6.28 13.96 -8.86
C GLY A 205 -4.93 13.55 -9.47
N TYR A 206 -3.89 13.49 -8.64
CA TYR A 206 -2.51 13.17 -9.04
C TYR A 206 -2.40 11.86 -9.83
N PRO A 207 -3.04 10.76 -9.44
CA PRO A 207 -2.91 9.50 -10.17
C PRO A 207 -3.44 9.55 -11.61
N ILE A 208 -4.41 10.43 -11.89
CA ILE A 208 -5.00 10.61 -13.23
C ILE A 208 -4.13 11.56 -14.08
N VAL A 209 -3.54 12.60 -13.50
CA VAL A 209 -2.47 13.38 -14.16
C VAL A 209 -1.26 12.47 -14.47
N GLY A 210 -0.97 11.51 -13.58
CA GLY A 210 0.04 10.47 -13.79
C GLY A 210 -0.28 9.55 -14.97
N ARG A 211 -1.55 9.19 -15.22
CA ARG A 211 -1.96 8.43 -16.43
C ARG A 211 -1.66 9.21 -17.71
N ALA A 212 -1.89 10.52 -17.72
CA ALA A 212 -1.62 11.37 -18.89
C ALA A 212 -0.10 11.43 -19.22
N ALA A 213 0.74 11.66 -18.21
CA ALA A 213 2.18 11.80 -18.40
C ALA A 213 2.91 10.45 -18.62
N PHE A 214 2.55 9.40 -17.87
CA PHE A 214 3.32 8.14 -17.84
C PHE A 214 2.65 6.96 -18.57
N GLY A 215 1.38 7.10 -18.96
CA GLY A 215 0.58 6.05 -19.59
C GLY A 215 -0.28 5.26 -18.62
N MET A 216 -1.30 4.59 -19.18
CA MET A 216 -2.32 3.85 -18.43
C MET A 216 -1.73 2.77 -17.50
N TYR A 217 -0.63 2.12 -17.89
CA TYR A 217 0.03 1.09 -17.10
C TYR A 217 1.34 1.60 -16.47
N GLY A 218 2.05 2.52 -17.13
CA GLY A 218 3.27 3.13 -16.57
C GLY A 218 3.01 3.91 -15.28
N SER A 219 1.87 4.58 -15.17
CA SER A 219 1.42 5.32 -13.98
C SER A 219 1.39 4.49 -12.69
N TYR A 220 1.10 3.17 -12.74
CA TYR A 220 1.10 2.30 -11.56
C TYR A 220 2.44 2.31 -10.81
N TYR A 221 3.57 2.43 -11.52
CA TYR A 221 4.88 2.51 -10.89
C TYR A 221 5.05 3.84 -10.14
N PHE A 222 4.80 4.96 -10.80
CA PHE A 222 5.01 6.29 -10.22
C PHE A 222 4.06 6.58 -9.06
N VAL A 223 2.78 6.23 -9.21
CA VAL A 223 1.77 6.30 -8.14
C VAL A 223 2.11 5.31 -7.02
N GLY A 224 2.56 4.09 -7.33
CA GLY A 224 2.99 3.11 -6.33
C GLY A 224 4.19 3.57 -5.48
N VAL A 225 5.18 4.22 -6.08
CA VAL A 225 6.31 4.83 -5.35
C VAL A 225 5.83 6.00 -4.49
N ARG A 226 4.92 6.86 -5.00
CA ARG A 226 4.34 7.96 -4.21
C ARG A 226 3.49 7.44 -3.05
N ALA A 227 2.74 6.35 -3.23
CA ALA A 227 1.97 5.68 -2.18
C ALA A 227 2.87 5.17 -1.05
N LEU A 228 3.98 4.51 -1.39
CA LEU A 228 4.92 4.00 -0.40
C LEU A 228 5.50 5.13 0.47
N LEU A 229 5.88 6.25 -0.13
CA LEU A 229 6.37 7.42 0.60
C LEU A 229 5.29 8.05 1.50
N ALA A 230 4.00 7.98 1.09
CA ALA A 230 2.89 8.39 1.93
C ALA A 230 2.79 7.57 3.22
N ILE A 231 2.96 6.24 3.16
CA ILE A 231 2.94 5.37 4.35
C ILE A 231 4.07 5.73 5.31
N VAL A 232 5.29 5.92 4.78
CA VAL A 232 6.45 6.27 5.62
C VAL A 232 6.21 7.60 6.33
N TRP A 233 5.81 8.63 5.58
CA TRP A 233 5.50 9.93 6.14
C TRP A 233 4.32 9.93 7.11
N TYR A 234 3.31 9.08 6.86
CA TYR A 234 2.19 8.89 7.78
C TYR A 234 2.66 8.35 9.13
N GLY A 235 3.51 7.32 9.12
CA GLY A 235 4.14 6.80 10.34
C GLY A 235 4.99 7.83 11.06
N VAL A 236 5.81 8.61 10.33
CA VAL A 236 6.67 9.68 10.88
C VAL A 236 5.83 10.72 11.62
N GLN A 237 4.77 11.25 11.00
CA GLN A 237 3.88 12.23 11.65
C GLN A 237 3.06 11.62 12.80
N LEU A 238 2.57 10.39 12.64
CA LEU A 238 1.87 9.67 13.71
C LEU A 238 2.78 9.50 14.95
N TYR A 239 4.07 9.23 14.77
CA TYR A 239 5.02 9.18 15.89
C TYR A 239 5.24 10.55 16.53
N SER A 240 5.50 11.60 15.74
CA SER A 240 5.68 12.97 16.26
C SER A 240 4.52 13.44 17.14
N GLY A 241 3.28 13.16 16.72
CA GLY A 241 2.09 13.48 17.51
C GLY A 241 1.90 12.55 18.72
N SER A 242 2.34 11.29 18.64
CA SER A 242 2.35 10.39 19.80
C SER A 242 3.36 10.80 20.87
N ALA A 243 4.50 11.40 20.51
CA ALA A 243 5.46 11.93 21.47
C ALA A 243 4.90 13.17 22.20
N LEU A 244 4.12 14.00 21.50
CA LEU A 244 3.36 15.09 22.12
C LEU A 244 2.24 14.55 23.04
N LEU A 245 1.58 13.45 22.68
CA LEU A 245 0.66 12.74 23.58
C LEU A 245 1.39 12.15 24.81
N ALA A 246 2.60 11.62 24.65
CA ALA A 246 3.42 11.17 25.79
C ALA A 246 3.69 12.32 26.79
N ASN A 247 3.93 13.54 26.30
CA ASN A 247 4.07 14.72 27.16
C ASN A 247 2.77 15.11 27.86
N MET A 248 1.61 14.99 27.20
CA MET A 248 0.31 15.16 27.85
C MET A 248 0.08 14.10 28.95
N LEU A 249 0.43 12.85 28.68
CA LEU A 249 0.32 11.75 29.65
C LEU A 249 1.28 11.93 30.83
N ARG A 250 2.52 12.37 30.61
CA ARG A 250 3.47 12.76 31.68
C ARG A 250 2.94 13.95 32.48
N ALA A 251 2.38 14.97 31.82
CA ALA A 251 1.83 16.14 32.49
C ALA A 251 0.62 15.80 33.37
N VAL A 252 -0.26 14.88 32.94
CA VAL A 252 -1.44 14.45 33.72
C VAL A 252 -1.04 13.45 34.83
N PHE A 253 -0.45 12.30 34.47
CA PHE A 253 -0.26 11.17 35.38
C PHE A 253 1.08 11.15 36.11
N GLY A 254 2.03 12.02 35.73
CA GLY A 254 3.32 12.16 36.38
C GLY A 254 4.15 10.88 36.34
N HIS A 255 4.76 10.54 37.48
CA HIS A 255 5.60 9.35 37.63
C HIS A 255 4.87 8.04 37.29
N ASN A 256 3.55 7.97 37.43
CA ASN A 256 2.78 6.78 37.07
C ASN A 256 2.79 6.46 35.56
N TYR A 257 3.10 7.45 34.70
CA TYR A 257 3.28 7.24 33.26
C TYR A 257 4.73 6.97 32.87
N VAL A 258 5.69 7.75 33.39
CA VAL A 258 7.11 7.56 33.04
C VAL A 258 7.74 6.32 33.68
N ASN A 259 7.20 5.83 34.81
CA ASN A 259 7.67 4.63 35.49
C ASN A 259 6.96 3.34 35.02
N ILE A 260 6.22 3.35 33.90
CA ILE A 260 5.60 2.14 33.32
C ILE A 260 6.72 1.10 33.03
N PRO A 261 6.68 -0.11 33.62
CA PRO A 261 7.73 -1.10 33.42
C PRO A 261 7.94 -1.46 31.95
N ASN A 262 9.17 -1.23 31.44
CA ASN A 262 9.46 -1.45 30.04
C ASN A 262 9.63 -2.95 29.73
N THR A 263 8.69 -3.48 28.94
CA THR A 263 8.66 -4.86 28.45
C THR A 263 9.16 -5.00 27.00
N ILE A 264 9.40 -3.89 26.31
CA ILE A 264 9.88 -3.86 24.92
C ILE A 264 11.42 -3.87 24.89
N PRO A 265 12.07 -4.81 24.17
CA PRO A 265 13.54 -4.84 24.06
C PRO A 265 14.11 -3.58 23.40
N ALA A 266 15.26 -3.09 23.89
CA ALA A 266 15.91 -1.87 23.39
C ALA A 266 16.18 -1.88 21.87
N SER A 267 16.41 -3.06 21.27
CA SER A 267 16.60 -3.24 19.81
C SER A 267 15.38 -2.83 18.96
N VAL A 268 14.19 -2.69 19.56
CA VAL A 268 13.00 -2.16 18.89
C VAL A 268 13.08 -0.64 18.74
N GLY A 269 13.75 0.07 19.66
CA GLY A 269 13.95 1.53 19.61
C GLY A 269 12.79 2.37 20.19
N ILE A 270 11.90 1.77 20.99
CA ILE A 270 10.78 2.46 21.66
C ILE A 270 10.48 1.76 23.00
N THR A 271 10.00 2.52 24.00
CA THR A 271 9.62 1.99 25.32
C THR A 271 8.14 1.58 25.36
N SER A 272 7.73 0.78 26.35
CA SER A 272 6.32 0.44 26.57
C SER A 272 5.43 1.68 26.78
N ALA A 273 5.93 2.73 27.44
CA ALA A 273 5.20 4.00 27.60
C ALA A 273 5.05 4.74 26.26
N GLY A 274 6.10 4.78 25.43
CA GLY A 274 6.06 5.37 24.09
C GLY A 274 5.12 4.60 23.15
N MET A 275 5.13 3.26 23.21
CA MET A 275 4.21 2.41 22.45
C MET A 275 2.75 2.60 22.88
N LEU A 276 2.48 2.81 24.17
CA LEU A 276 1.14 3.16 24.66
C LEU A 276 0.67 4.51 24.07
N ALA A 277 1.52 5.54 24.08
CA ALA A 277 1.18 6.83 23.46
C ALA A 277 0.99 6.71 21.95
N PHE A 278 1.79 5.90 21.25
CA PHE A 278 1.64 5.62 19.82
C PHE A 278 0.29 4.96 19.51
N PHE A 279 -0.09 3.93 20.27
CA PHE A 279 -1.38 3.27 20.13
C PHE A 279 -2.57 4.18 20.46
N LEU A 280 -2.46 5.03 21.49
CA LEU A 280 -3.52 5.99 21.84
C LEU A 280 -3.67 7.10 20.77
N PHE A 281 -2.57 7.57 20.17
CA PHE A 281 -2.62 8.60 19.11
C PHE A 281 -3.08 8.03 17.75
N TRP A 282 -2.85 6.74 17.52
CA TRP A 282 -3.46 5.94 16.45
C TRP A 282 -4.99 5.84 16.65
N LEU A 283 -5.47 5.49 17.85
CA LEU A 283 -6.92 5.49 18.13
C LEU A 283 -7.60 6.86 17.90
N ILE A 284 -6.86 7.97 18.03
CA ILE A 284 -7.33 9.34 17.72
C ILE A 284 -7.44 9.60 16.21
N HIS A 285 -6.67 8.91 15.36
CA HIS A 285 -6.73 9.05 13.90
C HIS A 285 -7.89 8.27 13.26
N LEU A 286 -8.27 7.10 13.82
CA LEU A 286 -9.35 6.25 13.30
C LEU A 286 -10.66 6.97 12.91
N PRO A 287 -11.24 7.92 13.69
CA PRO A 287 -12.47 8.61 13.29
C PRO A 287 -12.29 9.47 12.03
N PHE A 288 -11.07 9.93 11.74
CA PHE A 288 -10.78 10.78 10.60
C PHE A 288 -10.63 9.99 9.29
N THR A 289 -10.38 8.67 9.35
CA THR A 289 -10.28 7.83 8.14
C THR A 289 -11.58 7.79 7.34
N PHE A 290 -12.72 8.15 7.94
CA PHE A 290 -14.04 8.16 7.30
C PHE A 290 -14.37 9.45 6.51
N PHE A 291 -13.63 10.55 6.71
CA PHE A 291 -13.91 11.83 6.02
C PHE A 291 -13.18 11.95 4.68
N ARG A 292 -13.80 12.65 3.72
CA ARG A 292 -13.18 13.04 2.44
C ARG A 292 -12.69 14.50 2.47
N PRO A 293 -11.76 14.91 1.58
CA PRO A 293 -11.04 16.19 1.69
C PRO A 293 -11.96 17.43 1.81
N TYR A 294 -13.03 17.48 1.02
CA TYR A 294 -13.98 18.60 1.02
C TYR A 294 -14.73 18.79 2.35
N GLN A 295 -14.84 17.75 3.18
CA GLN A 295 -15.52 17.80 4.48
C GLN A 295 -14.65 18.43 5.58
N LEU A 296 -13.32 18.42 5.41
CA LEU A 296 -12.34 18.78 6.44
C LEU A 296 -12.00 20.28 6.49
N ARG A 297 -12.58 21.11 5.61
CA ARG A 297 -12.33 22.57 5.53
C ARG A 297 -12.44 23.29 6.88
N ASN A 298 -13.48 22.98 7.67
CA ASN A 298 -13.72 23.63 8.95
C ASN A 298 -12.73 23.14 10.04
N PHE A 299 -12.20 21.94 9.90
CA PHE A 299 -11.18 21.39 10.80
C PHE A 299 -9.80 22.04 10.56
N PHE A 300 -9.45 22.39 9.32
CA PHE A 300 -8.25 23.18 9.03
C PHE A 300 -8.31 24.59 9.65
N TRP A 301 -9.47 25.25 9.62
CA TRP A 301 -9.71 26.50 10.35
C TRP A 301 -9.51 26.35 11.87
N PHE A 302 -10.13 25.35 12.48
CA PHE A 302 -9.99 25.05 13.91
C PHE A 302 -8.52 24.82 14.29
N LYS A 303 -7.81 23.96 13.54
CA LYS A 303 -6.38 23.71 13.71
C LYS A 303 -5.56 25.01 13.63
N ALA A 304 -5.77 25.82 12.59
CA ALA A 304 -5.01 27.05 12.36
C ALA A 304 -5.12 28.06 13.51
N ILE A 305 -6.26 28.09 14.21
CA ILE A 305 -6.46 28.94 15.39
C ILE A 305 -5.83 28.30 16.64
N VAL A 306 -6.12 27.02 16.90
CA VAL A 306 -5.69 26.30 18.12
C VAL A 306 -4.17 26.15 18.25
N MET A 307 -3.45 26.14 17.13
CA MET A 307 -1.99 25.98 17.13
C MET A 307 -1.21 27.26 17.47
N LEU A 308 -1.80 28.45 17.28
CA LEU A 308 -1.09 29.72 17.46
C LEU A 308 -0.61 29.92 18.92
N PRO A 309 -1.44 29.72 19.97
CA PRO A 309 -0.97 29.81 21.35
C PRO A 309 0.14 28.81 21.70
N ALA A 310 0.10 27.60 21.13
CA ALA A 310 1.10 26.56 21.38
C ALA A 310 2.47 26.86 20.75
N ILE A 311 2.49 27.55 19.60
CA ILE A 311 3.71 27.97 18.91
C ILE A 311 4.29 29.23 19.55
N PHE A 312 3.50 30.29 19.66
CA PHE A 312 3.98 31.57 20.19
C PHE A 312 4.24 31.49 21.69
N GLY A 313 3.44 30.74 22.47
CA GLY A 313 3.68 30.53 23.89
C GLY A 313 4.99 29.78 24.18
N LEU A 314 5.31 28.74 23.38
CA LEU A 314 6.57 28.01 23.51
C LEU A 314 7.77 28.87 23.11
N PHE A 315 7.67 29.66 22.03
CA PHE A 315 8.70 30.61 21.62
C PHE A 315 8.94 31.70 22.69
N ILE A 316 7.87 32.34 23.18
CA ILE A 316 7.95 33.36 24.23
C ILE A 316 8.58 32.78 25.50
N PHE A 317 8.18 31.57 25.92
CA PHE A 317 8.81 30.88 27.05
C PHE A 317 10.33 30.72 26.83
N CYS A 318 10.76 30.22 25.67
CA CYS A 318 12.17 30.00 25.38
C CYS A 318 12.96 31.32 25.39
N MET A 319 12.45 32.36 24.72
CA MET A 319 13.14 33.66 24.62
C MET A 319 13.19 34.40 25.96
N VAL A 320 12.11 34.36 26.76
CA VAL A 320 12.08 35.02 28.09
C VAL A 320 12.97 34.27 29.09
N ASN A 321 12.91 32.94 29.14
CA ASN A 321 13.73 32.12 30.05
C ASN A 321 15.25 32.32 29.82
N THR A 322 15.63 32.49 28.56
CA THR A 322 17.03 32.64 28.12
C THR A 322 17.49 34.09 28.00
N LYS A 323 16.62 35.07 28.28
CA LYS A 323 16.84 36.50 28.00
C LYS A 323 17.25 36.79 26.55
N GLY A 324 16.81 35.97 25.60
CA GLY A 324 17.16 36.04 24.18
C GLY A 324 18.61 35.66 23.84
N ASN A 325 19.36 35.03 24.75
CA ASN A 325 20.76 34.66 24.52
C ASN A 325 20.90 33.48 23.53
N ILE A 326 20.96 33.77 22.23
CA ILE A 326 21.08 32.78 21.13
C ILE A 326 22.52 32.39 20.76
N GLY A 327 23.53 32.72 21.58
CA GLY A 327 24.88 32.15 21.44
C GLY A 327 25.69 32.58 20.20
N LEU A 328 25.57 33.84 19.77
CA LEU A 328 26.15 34.38 18.51
C LEU A 328 27.64 34.06 18.27
N SER A 329 28.45 33.92 19.33
CA SER A 329 29.92 33.80 19.24
C SER A 329 30.45 32.39 18.97
N ASN A 330 29.72 31.33 19.37
CA ASN A 330 30.16 29.95 19.17
C ASN A 330 29.98 29.45 17.71
N LEU A 331 29.30 30.25 16.89
CA LEU A 331 28.82 29.91 15.54
C LEU A 331 29.89 29.97 14.43
N ASN A 332 31.17 30.07 14.80
CA ASN A 332 32.31 30.03 13.88
C ASN A 332 32.92 28.62 13.69
N SER A 333 32.37 27.59 14.35
CA SER A 333 33.00 26.27 14.53
C SER A 333 32.34 25.10 13.79
N THR A 334 31.67 25.33 12.66
CA THR A 334 31.24 24.25 11.75
C THR A 334 32.43 23.61 11.04
N ALA A 335 33.01 22.59 11.68
CA ALA A 335 34.12 21.81 11.11
C ALA A 335 33.78 21.21 9.73
N GLU A 336 32.54 20.76 9.53
CA GLU A 336 32.09 20.18 8.25
C GLU A 336 31.98 21.24 7.13
N ALA A 337 31.41 22.42 7.42
CA ALA A 337 31.29 23.50 6.43
C ALA A 337 32.66 24.09 6.04
N ARG A 338 33.60 24.18 6.99
CA ARG A 338 35.00 24.57 6.73
C ARG A 338 35.72 23.58 5.82
N ASN A 339 35.47 22.28 5.97
CA ASN A 339 36.22 21.24 5.25
C ASN A 339 35.68 20.94 3.85
N ASN A 340 34.36 21.05 3.60
CA ASN A 340 33.75 20.74 2.30
C ASN A 340 33.46 21.98 1.42
N GLY A 341 33.48 23.18 2.01
CA GLY A 341 33.25 24.46 1.36
C GLY A 341 31.79 24.93 1.44
N TRP A 342 31.59 26.13 2.00
CA TRP A 342 30.28 26.71 2.33
C TRP A 342 29.22 26.62 1.23
N GLY A 343 29.57 26.85 -0.04
CA GLY A 343 28.61 26.79 -1.15
C GLY A 343 27.93 25.43 -1.29
N TRP A 344 28.67 24.33 -1.13
CA TRP A 344 28.11 22.97 -1.18
C TRP A 344 27.24 22.66 0.04
N PHE A 345 27.63 23.16 1.22
CA PHE A 345 26.84 23.02 2.44
C PHE A 345 25.47 23.73 2.35
N PHE A 346 25.43 24.93 1.75
CA PHE A 346 24.17 25.61 1.44
C PHE A 346 23.32 24.84 0.41
N VAL A 347 23.91 24.32 -0.67
CA VAL A 347 23.20 23.50 -1.67
C VAL A 347 22.56 22.26 -1.04
N TYR A 348 23.34 21.49 -0.26
CA TYR A 348 22.87 20.34 0.50
C TYR A 348 21.69 20.70 1.42
N SER A 349 21.81 21.80 2.16
CA SER A 349 20.79 22.21 3.13
C SER A 349 19.50 22.73 2.46
N ILE A 350 19.59 23.38 1.30
CA ILE A 350 18.43 23.73 0.47
C ILE A 350 17.73 22.46 -0.02
N ASN A 351 18.49 21.49 -0.58
CA ASN A 351 17.96 20.21 -1.05
C ASN A 351 17.29 19.40 0.08
N ALA A 352 17.90 19.36 1.27
CA ALA A 352 17.30 18.78 2.47
C ALA A 352 15.96 19.45 2.85
N GLY A 353 15.90 20.78 2.80
CA GLY A 353 14.67 21.55 3.02
C GLY A 353 13.58 21.27 1.99
N MET A 354 13.96 21.05 0.72
CA MET A 354 13.03 20.64 -0.35
C MET A 354 12.53 19.20 -0.16
N GLY A 355 13.35 18.29 0.38
CA GLY A 355 12.96 16.91 0.68
C GLY A 355 11.69 16.82 1.52
N ASN A 356 11.58 17.64 2.56
CA ASN A 356 10.39 17.77 3.43
C ASN A 356 9.09 18.05 2.66
N THR A 357 9.18 18.78 1.55
CA THR A 357 8.01 19.23 0.77
C THR A 357 7.82 18.41 -0.52
N ALA A 358 8.81 17.66 -1.00
CA ALA A 358 8.80 16.97 -2.30
C ALA A 358 7.61 16.01 -2.53
N THR A 359 7.14 15.32 -1.49
CA THR A 359 5.94 14.45 -1.55
C THR A 359 4.64 15.25 -1.64
N LEU A 360 4.63 16.50 -1.15
CA LEU A 360 3.54 17.48 -1.27
C LEU A 360 3.56 18.22 -2.63
N ILE A 361 4.74 18.39 -3.24
CA ILE A 361 4.83 18.90 -4.63
C ILE A 361 4.16 17.92 -5.60
N THR A 362 4.41 16.62 -5.40
CA THR A 362 3.99 15.54 -6.32
C THR A 362 2.47 15.34 -6.34
N ASN A 363 1.85 15.23 -5.17
CA ASN A 363 0.42 14.99 -5.02
C ASN A 363 -0.43 16.26 -5.09
N GLN A 364 0.16 17.44 -5.33
CA GLN A 364 -0.54 18.72 -5.30
C GLN A 364 -1.86 18.75 -6.12
N PRO A 365 -1.97 18.07 -7.28
CA PRO A 365 -3.24 17.80 -7.95
C PRO A 365 -4.40 17.31 -7.05
N ASP A 366 -4.17 16.43 -6.07
CA ASP A 366 -5.21 15.91 -5.16
C ASP A 366 -5.84 16.98 -4.26
N ILE A 367 -5.15 18.11 -4.08
CA ILE A 367 -5.59 19.26 -3.29
C ILE A 367 -6.14 20.34 -4.25
N ALA A 368 -5.47 20.58 -5.38
CA ALA A 368 -5.84 21.57 -6.37
C ALA A 368 -7.13 21.23 -7.16
N ARG A 369 -7.53 19.96 -7.23
CA ARG A 369 -8.78 19.49 -7.88
C ARG A 369 -10.06 20.07 -7.29
N TRP A 370 -10.06 20.45 -6.01
CA TRP A 370 -11.23 21.01 -5.30
C TRP A 370 -11.45 22.51 -5.54
N SER A 371 -10.58 23.14 -6.36
CA SER A 371 -10.61 24.58 -6.62
C SER A 371 -11.91 25.06 -7.28
N ARG A 372 -12.34 26.26 -6.91
CA ARG A 372 -13.33 27.06 -7.63
C ARG A 372 -12.73 27.95 -8.71
N THR A 373 -11.40 28.11 -8.76
CA THR A 373 -10.75 28.86 -9.84
C THR A 373 -9.50 28.19 -10.41
N LYS A 374 -9.31 28.25 -11.75
CA LYS A 374 -8.16 27.68 -12.50
C LYS A 374 -6.79 28.15 -11.99
N THR A 375 -6.75 29.28 -11.27
CA THR A 375 -5.57 29.91 -10.66
C THR A 375 -5.57 29.89 -9.12
N GLY A 376 -6.68 29.47 -8.49
CA GLY A 376 -6.95 29.70 -7.06
C GLY A 376 -6.01 28.98 -6.10
N ALA A 377 -5.56 27.78 -6.45
CA ALA A 377 -4.51 27.07 -5.73
C ALA A 377 -3.11 27.67 -6.03
N MET A 378 -2.87 28.06 -7.28
CA MET A 378 -1.53 28.42 -7.78
C MET A 378 -0.93 29.63 -7.07
N TRP A 379 -1.59 30.79 -7.12
CA TRP A 379 -1.03 32.02 -6.51
C TRP A 379 -1.02 31.98 -4.99
N SER A 380 -2.06 31.41 -4.38
CA SER A 380 -2.19 31.32 -2.93
C SER A 380 -1.08 30.47 -2.30
N GLN A 381 -0.77 29.29 -2.85
CA GLN A 381 0.29 28.41 -2.36
C GLN A 381 1.70 28.93 -2.69
N LEU A 382 1.88 29.68 -3.79
CA LEU A 382 3.17 30.27 -4.16
C LEU A 382 3.63 31.30 -3.12
N ILE A 383 2.69 32.12 -2.62
CA ILE A 383 2.97 33.18 -1.64
C ILE A 383 2.90 32.65 -0.20
N SER A 384 1.90 31.84 0.14
CA SER A 384 1.63 31.50 1.55
C SER A 384 2.63 30.51 2.13
N ASN A 385 3.02 29.47 1.38
CA ASN A 385 3.87 28.39 1.90
C ASN A 385 5.29 28.86 2.25
N PRO A 386 6.03 29.64 1.41
CA PRO A 386 7.37 30.08 1.77
C PRO A 386 7.37 30.99 3.00
N ILE A 387 6.40 31.90 3.10
CA ILE A 387 6.26 32.81 4.25
C ILE A 387 5.92 32.03 5.53
N ALA A 388 4.88 31.19 5.49
CA ALA A 388 4.39 30.50 6.68
C ALA A 388 5.37 29.42 7.19
N VAL A 389 6.05 28.68 6.29
CA VAL A 389 7.07 27.70 6.71
C VAL A 389 8.29 28.42 7.28
N THR A 390 8.75 29.50 6.64
CA THR A 390 9.90 30.27 7.14
C THR A 390 9.61 30.88 8.51
N LEU A 391 8.41 31.42 8.75
CA LEU A 391 8.03 31.93 10.07
C LEU A 391 8.03 30.80 11.12
N SER A 392 7.36 29.68 10.85
CA SER A 392 7.31 28.52 11.75
C SER A 392 8.71 27.98 12.09
N ALA A 393 9.55 27.83 11.07
CA ALA A 393 10.91 27.35 11.23
C ALA A 393 11.79 28.37 11.97
N SER A 394 11.62 29.68 11.76
CA SER A 394 12.37 30.73 12.47
C SER A 394 12.12 30.70 13.97
N LEU A 395 10.86 30.52 14.40
CA LEU A 395 10.51 30.37 15.81
C LEU A 395 11.15 29.12 16.42
N GLY A 396 11.23 28.02 15.67
CA GLY A 396 11.94 26.81 16.09
C GLY A 396 13.46 26.98 16.17
N ILE A 397 14.07 27.57 15.14
CA ILE A 397 15.49 27.90 15.06
C ILE A 397 15.92 28.69 16.29
N LEU A 398 15.25 29.82 16.56
CA LEU A 398 15.61 30.73 17.65
C LEU A 398 15.39 30.11 19.03
N SER A 399 14.27 29.42 19.24
CA SER A 399 13.98 28.72 20.51
C SER A 399 15.00 27.62 20.80
N THR A 400 15.31 26.81 19.80
CA THR A 400 16.26 25.70 19.92
C THR A 400 17.68 26.20 20.15
N ALA A 401 18.15 27.24 19.43
CA ALA A 401 19.46 27.84 19.67
C ALA A 401 19.56 28.42 21.09
N ALA A 402 18.54 29.16 21.54
CA ALA A 402 18.50 29.75 22.88
C ALA A 402 18.52 28.67 23.99
N ILE A 403 17.67 27.64 23.89
CA ILE A 403 17.59 26.60 24.93
C ILE A 403 18.86 25.75 24.96
N ASN A 404 19.37 25.30 23.81
CA ASN A 404 20.58 24.48 23.76
C ASN A 404 21.79 25.23 24.35
N GLN A 405 21.96 26.52 24.01
CA GLN A 405 23.05 27.36 24.52
C GLN A 405 22.98 27.61 26.04
N ASN A 406 21.78 27.84 26.61
CA ASN A 406 21.65 28.24 28.03
C ASN A 406 21.37 27.07 28.98
N TRP A 407 20.84 25.95 28.50
CA TRP A 407 20.55 24.77 29.32
C TRP A 407 21.56 23.63 29.10
N GLY A 408 22.49 23.75 28.13
CA GLY A 408 23.51 22.74 27.84
C GLY A 408 22.94 21.47 27.19
N LEU A 409 21.87 21.61 26.41
CA LEU A 409 21.15 20.50 25.78
C LEU A 409 21.40 20.45 24.26
N ALA A 410 21.00 19.34 23.64
CA ALA A 410 21.04 19.13 22.18
C ALA A 410 19.64 18.77 21.64
N VAL A 411 18.62 19.55 22.03
CA VAL A 411 17.24 19.35 21.58
C VAL A 411 17.08 19.81 20.13
N TRP A 412 16.22 19.14 19.36
CA TRP A 412 15.96 19.47 17.94
C TRP A 412 14.48 19.31 17.52
N ASN A 413 13.58 19.00 18.45
CA ASN A 413 12.15 18.78 18.21
C ASN A 413 11.30 19.33 19.37
N GLN A 414 9.98 19.43 19.19
CA GLN A 414 9.08 20.05 20.17
C GLN A 414 8.84 19.16 21.39
N TRP A 415 8.83 17.83 21.23
CA TRP A 415 8.44 16.93 22.32
C TRP A 415 9.56 16.80 23.36
N ASP A 416 10.82 16.65 22.95
CA ASP A 416 11.97 16.63 23.86
C ASP A 416 12.16 18.00 24.55
N LEU A 417 11.82 19.10 23.87
CA LEU A 417 11.82 20.45 24.47
C LEU A 417 10.78 20.57 25.60
N LEU A 418 9.55 20.13 25.33
CA LEU A 418 8.47 20.12 26.33
C LEU A 418 8.74 19.14 27.48
N ASP A 419 9.42 18.02 27.22
CA ASP A 419 9.85 17.06 28.25
C ASP A 419 11.00 17.62 29.11
N ALA A 420 11.95 18.33 28.52
CA ALA A 420 12.98 19.08 29.24
C ALA A 420 12.38 20.19 30.12
N ILE A 421 11.35 20.89 29.64
CA ILE A 421 10.58 21.88 30.43
C ILE A 421 9.92 21.21 31.64
N LEU A 422 9.24 20.07 31.46
CA LEU A 422 8.67 19.31 32.58
C LEU A 422 9.74 18.85 33.57
N THR A 423 10.89 18.38 33.07
CA THR A 423 12.00 17.87 33.89
C THR A 423 12.66 18.98 34.72
N ARG A 424 12.77 20.20 34.18
CA ARG A 424 13.36 21.36 34.87
C ARG A 424 12.37 22.10 35.77
N TYR A 425 11.07 22.03 35.47
CA TYR A 425 10.02 22.77 36.17
C TYR A 425 8.84 21.86 36.53
N TRP A 426 8.99 21.02 37.55
CA TRP A 426 7.94 20.10 38.01
C TRP A 426 6.86 20.79 38.87
N THR A 427 6.16 21.77 38.31
CA THR A 427 5.09 22.54 38.98
C THR A 427 3.73 22.32 38.32
N ALA A 428 2.64 22.59 39.04
CA ALA A 428 1.28 22.50 38.49
C ALA A 428 1.09 23.43 37.27
N GLY A 429 1.60 24.66 37.34
CA GLY A 429 1.53 25.63 36.24
C GLY A 429 2.29 25.16 34.99
N ALA A 430 3.52 24.65 35.16
CA ALA A 430 4.31 24.12 34.06
C ALA A 430 3.70 22.86 33.44
N ARG A 431 3.15 21.95 34.25
CA ARG A 431 2.41 20.77 33.77
C ARG A 431 1.20 21.16 32.93
N THR A 432 0.39 22.12 33.40
CA THR A 432 -0.76 22.63 32.63
C THR A 432 -0.34 23.33 31.34
N ALA A 433 0.70 24.17 31.39
CA ALA A 433 1.21 24.86 30.20
C ALA A 433 1.74 23.88 29.14
N VAL A 434 2.52 22.87 29.55
CA VAL A 434 3.03 21.82 28.64
C VAL A 434 1.89 20.97 28.10
N PHE A 435 0.88 20.62 28.91
CA PHE A 435 -0.30 19.90 28.43
C PHE A 435 -1.04 20.69 27.32
N LEU A 436 -1.31 21.98 27.53
CA LEU A 436 -2.00 22.83 26.56
C LEU A 436 -1.18 23.04 25.28
N ALA A 437 0.13 23.27 25.41
CA ALA A 437 1.02 23.37 24.25
C ALA A 437 1.08 22.05 23.46
N ALA A 438 1.27 20.92 24.14
CA ALA A 438 1.31 19.60 23.53
C ALA A 438 -0.03 19.23 22.87
N ALA A 439 -1.17 19.64 23.44
CA ALA A 439 -2.49 19.45 22.84
C ALA A 439 -2.64 20.23 21.52
N GLY A 440 -2.27 21.53 21.51
CA GLY A 440 -2.31 22.36 20.30
C GLY A 440 -1.39 21.83 19.19
N TRP A 441 -0.19 21.40 19.56
CA TRP A 441 0.74 20.71 18.65
C TRP A 441 0.20 19.35 18.17
N SER A 442 -0.49 18.58 19.02
CA SER A 442 -1.07 17.29 18.62
C SER A 442 -2.20 17.46 17.59
N VAL A 443 -3.07 18.47 17.76
CA VAL A 443 -4.07 18.86 16.75
C VAL A 443 -3.40 19.32 15.45
N SER A 444 -2.27 20.03 15.54
CA SER A 444 -1.47 20.40 14.38
C SER A 444 -1.02 19.17 13.58
N ILE A 445 -0.34 18.24 14.25
CA ILE A 445 0.26 17.05 13.61
C ILE A 445 -0.83 16.16 13.02
N LEU A 446 -1.91 15.88 13.77
CA LEU A 446 -3.11 15.16 13.28
C LEU A 446 -3.60 15.75 11.94
N GLY A 447 -3.82 17.07 11.89
CA GLY A 447 -4.30 17.71 10.67
C GLY A 447 -3.29 17.81 9.54
N THR A 448 -1.99 17.85 9.83
CA THR A 448 -0.94 17.73 8.80
C THR A 448 -0.92 16.31 8.23
N ASN A 449 -1.05 15.30 9.08
CA ASN A 449 -0.98 13.89 8.68
C ASN A 449 -2.18 13.50 7.79
N ILE A 450 -3.38 13.92 8.17
CA ILE A 450 -4.61 13.76 7.37
C ILE A 450 -4.42 14.36 5.96
N ALA A 451 -3.92 15.59 5.88
CA ALA A 451 -3.79 16.35 4.63
C ALA A 451 -2.68 15.86 3.69
N ALA A 452 -1.45 15.67 4.20
CA ALA A 452 -0.27 15.42 3.37
C ALA A 452 -0.04 13.93 3.07
N ASN A 453 -0.55 13.04 3.92
CA ASN A 453 -0.20 11.62 3.91
C ASN A 453 -1.43 10.70 3.77
N MET A 454 -2.47 10.94 4.59
CA MET A 454 -3.66 10.07 4.65
C MET A 454 -4.53 10.19 3.41
N ILE A 455 -5.00 11.40 3.09
CA ILE A 455 -5.79 11.71 1.90
C ILE A 455 -5.05 11.30 0.61
N PRO A 456 -3.75 11.63 0.43
CA PRO A 456 -3.03 11.30 -0.79
C PRO A 456 -2.77 9.80 -0.92
N PHE A 457 -2.49 9.06 0.16
CA PHE A 457 -2.49 7.60 0.08
C PHE A 457 -3.87 7.06 -0.32
N GLY A 458 -4.95 7.68 0.15
CA GLY A 458 -6.32 7.38 -0.31
C GLY A 458 -6.49 7.56 -1.82
N SER A 459 -5.91 8.61 -2.40
CA SER A 459 -5.91 8.88 -3.85
C SER A 459 -5.02 7.88 -4.61
N ASP A 460 -3.77 7.72 -4.17
CA ASP A 460 -2.80 6.78 -4.76
C ASP A 460 -3.37 5.34 -4.76
N SER A 461 -3.89 4.87 -3.62
CA SER A 461 -4.39 3.50 -3.48
C SER A 461 -5.75 3.25 -4.17
N SER A 462 -6.57 4.29 -4.39
CA SER A 462 -7.77 4.17 -5.23
C SER A 462 -7.41 4.03 -6.71
N MET A 463 -6.26 4.54 -7.17
CA MET A 463 -5.77 4.27 -8.54
C MET A 463 -5.10 2.90 -8.68
N LEU A 464 -4.40 2.42 -7.64
CA LEU A 464 -3.75 1.11 -7.66
C LEU A 464 -4.77 -0.05 -7.59
N PHE A 465 -5.92 0.15 -6.92
CA PHE A 465 -6.94 -0.88 -6.72
C PHE A 465 -8.39 -0.34 -6.90
N PRO A 466 -8.73 0.25 -8.06
CA PRO A 466 -9.96 1.05 -8.24
C PRO A 466 -11.26 0.29 -7.99
N ARG A 467 -11.27 -1.01 -8.31
CA ARG A 467 -12.39 -1.92 -8.06
C ARG A 467 -12.71 -2.11 -6.57
N PHE A 468 -11.79 -1.82 -5.65
CA PHE A 468 -11.90 -2.18 -4.23
C PHE A 468 -11.60 -1.03 -3.25
N ILE A 469 -10.82 -0.02 -3.65
CA ILE A 469 -10.38 1.06 -2.77
C ILE A 469 -10.96 2.40 -3.22
N THR A 470 -11.68 3.04 -2.29
CA THR A 470 -12.04 4.47 -2.30
C THR A 470 -11.15 5.20 -1.29
N ILE A 471 -11.09 6.54 -1.33
CA ILE A 471 -10.24 7.35 -0.43
C ILE A 471 -10.41 6.92 1.04
N PRO A 472 -11.63 6.83 1.63
CA PRO A 472 -11.79 6.40 3.01
C PRO A 472 -11.28 4.98 3.32
N ARG A 473 -11.36 4.06 2.35
CA ARG A 473 -10.81 2.68 2.49
C ARG A 473 -9.28 2.71 2.48
N GLY A 474 -8.67 3.54 1.63
CA GLY A 474 -7.22 3.77 1.59
C GLY A 474 -6.70 4.47 2.85
N GLN A 475 -7.43 5.45 3.37
CA GLN A 475 -7.10 6.15 4.62
C GLN A 475 -7.04 5.19 5.82
N LEU A 476 -7.97 4.24 5.92
CA LEU A 476 -7.94 3.18 6.93
C LEU A 476 -6.80 2.16 6.70
N LEU A 477 -6.38 1.95 5.45
CA LEU A 477 -5.28 1.05 5.11
C LEU A 477 -3.92 1.63 5.51
N VAL A 478 -3.62 2.91 5.22
CA VAL A 478 -2.35 3.55 5.64
C VAL A 478 -2.22 3.64 7.17
N GLU A 479 -3.32 3.91 7.86
CA GLU A 479 -3.43 3.87 9.32
C GLU A 479 -3.00 2.51 9.90
N CYS A 480 -3.45 1.39 9.31
CA CYS A 480 -2.97 0.06 9.71
C CYS A 480 -1.50 -0.20 9.32
N LEU A 481 -1.03 0.30 8.18
CA LEU A 481 0.34 0.10 7.69
C LEU A 481 1.39 0.93 8.44
N ALA A 482 0.99 2.00 9.14
CA ALA A 482 1.87 2.88 9.90
C ALA A 482 2.78 2.14 10.91
N PHE A 483 2.26 1.09 11.56
CA PHE A 483 3.02 0.26 12.50
C PHE A 483 4.21 -0.46 11.85
N ALA A 484 4.12 -0.84 10.57
CA ALA A 484 5.17 -1.57 9.88
C ALA A 484 6.43 -0.72 9.60
N ILE A 485 6.29 0.62 9.61
CA ILE A 485 7.36 1.58 9.31
C ILE A 485 8.38 1.69 10.45
N CYS A 486 8.00 1.37 11.70
CA CYS A 486 8.81 1.63 12.90
C CYS A 486 9.36 3.08 12.96
N PRO A 487 8.51 4.11 12.80
CA PRO A 487 8.89 5.50 12.50
C PRO A 487 9.84 6.16 13.52
N TRP A 488 9.81 5.73 14.78
CA TRP A 488 10.76 6.14 15.82
C TRP A 488 12.23 5.87 15.46
N LYS A 489 12.51 4.91 14.55
CA LYS A 489 13.88 4.68 14.04
C LYS A 489 14.34 5.72 13.01
N ILE A 490 13.41 6.37 12.30
CA ILE A 490 13.71 7.47 11.37
C ILE A 490 13.94 8.76 12.16
N LEU A 491 13.11 8.99 13.17
CA LEU A 491 13.20 10.15 14.08
C LEU A 491 14.17 9.94 15.26
N ALA A 492 15.08 8.97 15.17
CA ALA A 492 16.07 8.69 16.22
C ALA A 492 17.16 9.77 16.33
N SER A 493 17.43 10.51 15.25
CA SER A 493 18.30 11.70 15.27
C SER A 493 18.03 12.63 14.08
N ALA A 494 18.37 13.90 14.23
CA ALA A 494 18.28 14.91 13.17
C ALA A 494 19.00 14.47 11.88
N GLY A 495 20.22 13.91 11.99
CA GLY A 495 20.98 13.41 10.84
C GLY A 495 20.32 12.20 10.14
N THR A 496 19.72 11.28 10.90
CA THR A 496 18.96 10.15 10.34
C THR A 496 17.74 10.64 9.57
N PHE A 497 17.02 11.62 10.13
CA PHE A 497 15.87 12.25 9.49
C PHE A 497 16.26 12.98 8.21
N THR A 498 17.30 13.82 8.21
CA THR A 498 17.78 14.53 7.01
C THR A 498 18.31 13.60 5.92
N THR A 499 18.95 12.49 6.30
CA THR A 499 19.37 11.43 5.35
C THR A 499 18.17 10.78 4.67
N PHE A 500 17.07 10.56 5.40
CA PHE A 500 15.81 10.10 4.82
C PHE A 500 15.17 11.15 3.90
N LEU A 501 15.09 12.42 4.33
CA LEU A 501 14.50 13.53 3.54
C LEU A 501 15.16 13.73 2.17
N SER A 502 16.50 13.76 2.15
CA SER A 502 17.29 13.97 0.94
C SER A 502 17.19 12.77 -0.02
N GLY A 503 17.10 11.54 0.52
CA GLY A 503 17.17 10.31 -0.27
C GLY A 503 16.00 10.05 -1.21
N TYR A 504 14.74 10.28 -0.79
CA TYR A 504 13.59 10.04 -1.68
C TYR A 504 13.26 11.23 -2.59
N GLY A 505 13.75 12.45 -2.27
CA GLY A 505 13.38 13.68 -2.96
C GLY A 505 13.65 13.64 -4.46
N LEU A 506 14.78 13.04 -4.86
CA LEU A 506 15.22 12.87 -6.25
C LEU A 506 14.22 12.08 -7.13
N PHE A 507 13.55 11.06 -6.57
CA PHE A 507 12.55 10.28 -7.31
C PHE A 507 11.27 11.09 -7.58
N MET A 508 10.88 11.94 -6.62
CA MET A 508 9.68 12.78 -6.72
C MET A 508 9.92 13.99 -7.64
N ALA A 509 11.13 14.57 -7.60
CA ALA A 509 11.55 15.65 -8.50
C ALA A 509 11.37 15.27 -9.98
N SER A 510 11.85 14.09 -10.37
CA SER A 510 11.74 13.57 -11.73
C SER A 510 10.30 13.37 -12.20
N VAL A 511 9.40 12.96 -11.30
CA VAL A 511 7.96 12.80 -11.60
C VAL A 511 7.32 14.15 -11.90
N VAL A 512 7.52 15.15 -11.01
CA VAL A 512 6.93 16.49 -11.17
C VAL A 512 7.48 17.19 -12.41
N ALA A 513 8.78 17.06 -12.69
CA ALA A 513 9.42 17.63 -13.88
C ALA A 513 8.74 17.19 -15.18
N ILE A 514 8.47 15.89 -15.33
CA ILE A 514 7.83 15.33 -16.52
C ILE A 514 6.38 15.79 -16.62
N MET A 515 5.62 15.76 -15.52
CA MET A 515 4.22 16.23 -15.50
C MET A 515 4.10 17.71 -15.87
N VAL A 516 4.97 18.57 -15.33
CA VAL A 516 4.99 20.01 -15.63
C VAL A 516 5.43 20.25 -17.07
N CYS A 517 6.43 19.53 -17.58
CA CYS A 517 6.90 19.66 -18.96
C CYS A 517 5.82 19.25 -19.98
N ASP A 518 5.17 18.09 -19.77
CA ASP A 518 4.15 17.58 -20.68
C ASP A 518 2.94 18.53 -20.76
N TYR A 519 2.46 18.99 -19.61
CA TYR A 519 1.33 19.93 -19.55
C TYR A 519 1.69 21.29 -20.15
N TRP A 520 2.76 21.94 -19.67
CA TRP A 520 2.99 23.35 -19.99
C TRP A 520 3.67 23.59 -21.34
N LEU A 521 4.55 22.71 -21.81
CA LEU A 521 5.32 22.94 -23.04
C LEU A 521 4.88 22.05 -24.22
N LEU A 522 4.47 20.80 -23.96
CA LEU A 522 4.32 19.80 -25.01
C LEU A 522 2.85 19.58 -25.43
N THR A 523 1.88 19.85 -24.56
CA THR A 523 0.44 19.71 -24.83
C THR A 523 -0.37 21.01 -24.77
N LYS A 524 0.26 22.15 -24.46
CA LYS A 524 -0.42 23.46 -24.24
C LYS A 524 -1.57 23.39 -23.22
N GLY A 525 -1.43 22.54 -22.19
CA GLY A 525 -2.46 22.28 -21.18
C GLY A 525 -3.67 21.47 -21.67
N ASN A 526 -3.62 20.81 -22.83
CA ASN A 526 -4.73 20.01 -23.36
C ASN A 526 -4.68 18.55 -22.86
N VAL A 527 -5.78 18.10 -22.23
CA VAL A 527 -5.89 16.75 -21.67
C VAL A 527 -7.22 16.10 -22.10
N PHE A 528 -7.15 14.96 -22.78
CA PHE A 528 -8.32 14.21 -23.26
C PHE A 528 -8.88 13.31 -22.16
N ILE A 529 -9.72 13.86 -21.27
CA ILE A 529 -10.08 13.24 -19.98
C ILE A 529 -10.72 11.85 -20.10
N ALA A 530 -11.68 11.63 -21.01
CA ALA A 530 -12.35 10.33 -21.15
C ALA A 530 -11.36 9.17 -21.44
N HIS A 531 -10.30 9.44 -22.20
CA HIS A 531 -9.27 8.45 -22.53
C HIS A 531 -8.36 8.08 -21.34
N LEU A 532 -8.39 8.82 -20.22
CA LEU A 532 -7.66 8.48 -18.99
C LEU A 532 -8.34 7.38 -18.15
N TYR A 533 -9.47 6.85 -18.63
CA TYR A 533 -10.21 5.74 -18.00
C TYR A 533 -10.33 4.50 -18.92
N ASN A 534 -9.79 4.54 -20.13
CA ASN A 534 -9.75 3.38 -21.03
C ASN A 534 -8.34 2.74 -21.05
N GLY A 535 -8.19 1.55 -20.46
CA GLY A 535 -6.94 0.78 -20.49
C GLY A 535 -6.75 -0.17 -21.69
N SER A 536 -7.63 -0.13 -22.70
CA SER A 536 -7.55 -0.99 -23.88
C SER A 536 -6.40 -0.60 -24.82
N LYS A 537 -6.06 -1.51 -25.74
CA LYS A 537 -5.07 -1.27 -26.81
C LYS A 537 -5.51 -0.21 -27.81
N ASP A 538 -6.80 0.07 -27.84
CA ASP A 538 -7.49 0.92 -28.80
C ASP A 538 -7.53 2.39 -28.33
N ASN A 539 -7.09 2.68 -27.10
CA ASN A 539 -6.95 4.04 -26.57
C ASN A 539 -5.90 4.83 -27.40
N PRO A 540 -6.30 5.84 -28.20
CA PRO A 540 -5.41 6.49 -29.15
C PRO A 540 -4.52 7.58 -28.53
N HIS A 541 -4.71 7.92 -27.25
CA HIS A 541 -3.97 9.00 -26.58
C HIS A 541 -2.90 8.50 -25.59
N TYR A 542 -3.24 7.51 -24.75
CA TYR A 542 -2.44 7.14 -23.57
C TYR A 542 -2.04 5.66 -23.49
N TYR A 543 -2.29 4.88 -24.54
CA TYR A 543 -1.74 3.52 -24.62
C TYR A 543 -0.24 3.53 -24.90
N PHE A 544 0.29 4.51 -25.64
CA PHE A 544 1.73 4.66 -25.92
C PHE A 544 2.35 3.33 -26.39
N ASN A 545 3.48 2.91 -25.79
CA ASN A 545 4.05 1.60 -26.02
C ASN A 545 3.56 0.61 -24.95
N SER A 546 2.55 -0.20 -25.28
CA SER A 546 1.99 -1.26 -24.40
C SER A 546 1.58 -0.76 -23.00
N GLY A 547 1.09 0.47 -22.90
CA GLY A 547 0.64 1.13 -21.68
C GLY A 547 1.63 2.10 -21.04
N VAL A 548 2.81 2.32 -21.62
CA VAL A 548 3.92 3.06 -21.01
C VAL A 548 4.49 4.14 -21.95
N ASN A 549 4.65 5.36 -21.45
CA ASN A 549 5.40 6.43 -22.10
C ASN A 549 6.91 6.19 -21.92
N LEU A 550 7.60 5.72 -22.96
CA LEU A 550 9.03 5.40 -22.90
C LEU A 550 9.91 6.65 -22.76
N GLN A 551 9.53 7.77 -23.38
CA GLN A 551 10.23 9.05 -23.26
C GLN A 551 10.24 9.51 -21.79
N ALA A 552 9.10 9.39 -21.10
CA ALA A 552 8.99 9.72 -19.68
C ALA A 552 9.83 8.78 -18.80
N VAL A 553 9.77 7.46 -19.03
CA VAL A 553 10.57 6.48 -18.28
C VAL A 553 12.08 6.72 -18.47
N PHE A 554 12.53 7.02 -19.69
CA PHE A 554 13.93 7.31 -19.96
C PHE A 554 14.39 8.61 -19.28
N ALA A 555 13.62 9.70 -19.41
CA ALA A 555 13.94 10.97 -18.76
C ALA A 555 14.00 10.85 -17.22
N TYR A 556 13.09 10.09 -16.63
CA TYR A 556 13.06 9.77 -15.20
C TYR A 556 14.32 9.00 -14.77
N VAL A 557 14.72 7.97 -15.52
CA VAL A 557 15.94 7.18 -15.22
C VAL A 557 17.20 8.04 -15.34
N VAL A 558 17.32 8.87 -16.38
CA VAL A 558 18.48 9.77 -16.55
C VAL A 558 18.55 10.79 -15.42
N GLY A 559 17.42 11.40 -15.04
CA GLY A 559 17.39 12.41 -13.98
C GLY A 559 17.64 11.85 -12.57
N ILE A 560 17.35 10.58 -12.33
CA ILE A 560 17.75 9.90 -11.10
C ILE A 560 19.24 9.53 -11.13
N ALA A 561 19.74 9.01 -12.26
CA ALA A 561 21.09 8.44 -12.35
C ALA A 561 22.22 9.41 -11.95
N LEU A 562 22.06 10.71 -12.21
CA LEU A 562 23.07 11.73 -11.91
C LEU A 562 23.30 11.92 -10.38
N PRO A 563 22.29 12.26 -9.55
CA PRO A 563 22.47 12.33 -8.09
C PRO A 563 22.54 10.96 -7.38
N PHE A 564 22.09 9.87 -8.02
CA PHE A 564 21.97 8.56 -7.37
C PHE A 564 23.28 8.05 -6.74
N ALA A 565 24.43 8.32 -7.38
CA ALA A 565 25.73 7.96 -6.83
C ALA A 565 26.03 8.66 -5.50
N GLY A 566 25.71 9.96 -5.37
CA GLY A 566 25.86 10.71 -4.12
C GLY A 566 24.87 10.24 -3.05
N PHE A 567 23.64 9.91 -3.43
CA PHE A 567 22.66 9.29 -2.53
C PHE A 567 23.12 7.93 -1.99
N CYS A 568 23.76 7.07 -2.80
CA CYS A 568 24.41 5.87 -2.26
C CYS A 568 25.49 6.20 -1.22
N GLY A 569 26.17 7.34 -1.37
CA GLY A 569 27.10 7.88 -0.38
C GLY A 569 26.46 8.19 0.97
N THR A 570 25.28 8.84 1.00
CA THR A 570 24.58 9.14 2.27
C THR A 570 24.03 7.88 2.96
N LEU A 571 23.86 6.78 2.23
CA LEU A 571 23.59 5.44 2.78
C LEU A 571 24.85 4.68 3.26
N GLY A 572 26.03 5.32 3.25
CA GLY A 572 27.29 4.76 3.76
C GLY A 572 28.17 4.06 2.72
N ALA A 573 27.87 4.16 1.42
CA ALA A 573 28.78 3.67 0.39
C ALA A 573 29.99 4.61 0.21
N LYS A 574 31.18 4.05 -0.08
CA LYS A 574 32.35 4.86 -0.44
C LYS A 574 32.18 5.38 -1.87
N VAL A 575 32.07 6.69 -2.03
CA VAL A 575 31.88 7.39 -3.32
C VAL A 575 32.85 8.58 -3.44
N SER A 576 33.05 9.09 -4.65
CA SER A 576 33.93 10.25 -4.87
C SER A 576 33.27 11.56 -4.45
N THR A 577 34.06 12.59 -4.13
CA THR A 577 33.56 13.94 -3.78
C THR A 577 32.66 14.52 -4.88
N THR A 578 32.93 14.23 -6.15
CA THR A 578 32.08 14.62 -7.27
C THR A 578 30.72 13.92 -7.21
N ALA A 579 30.67 12.62 -6.89
CA ALA A 579 29.42 11.90 -6.70
C ALA A 579 28.62 12.46 -5.51
N THR A 580 29.27 12.72 -4.36
CA THR A 580 28.64 13.38 -3.20
C THR A 580 27.97 14.69 -3.61
N ARG A 581 28.71 15.57 -4.30
CA ARG A 581 28.22 16.87 -4.78
C ARG A 581 27.05 16.78 -5.76
N LEU A 582 26.99 15.74 -6.60
CA LEU A 582 25.81 15.47 -7.42
C LEU A 582 24.61 15.05 -6.56
N GLY A 583 24.83 14.28 -5.49
CA GLY A 583 23.81 13.95 -4.48
C GLY A 583 23.31 15.17 -3.69
N ASP A 584 24.21 16.11 -3.36
CA ASP A 584 23.87 17.35 -2.65
C ASP A 584 22.88 18.22 -3.43
N LEU A 585 22.97 18.23 -4.77
CA LEU A 585 21.99 18.88 -5.65
C LEU A 585 20.64 18.14 -5.73
N GLY A 586 20.65 16.82 -5.48
CA GLY A 586 19.48 15.93 -5.32
C GLY A 586 18.25 16.30 -6.13
N TRP A 587 17.22 16.84 -5.46
CA TRP A 587 15.94 17.22 -6.05
C TRP A 587 16.10 18.18 -7.23
N MET A 588 16.94 19.21 -7.11
CA MET A 588 17.11 20.25 -8.13
C MET A 588 17.74 19.68 -9.40
N LEU A 589 18.77 18.85 -9.25
CA LEU A 589 19.41 18.17 -10.38
C LEU A 589 18.41 17.24 -11.07
N SER A 590 17.75 16.35 -10.31
CA SER A 590 16.76 15.41 -10.86
C SER A 590 15.59 16.11 -11.56
N PHE A 591 15.10 17.23 -11.04
CA PHE A 591 14.05 18.01 -11.70
C PHE A 591 14.53 18.54 -13.06
N VAL A 592 15.62 19.31 -13.07
CA VAL A 592 16.11 20.00 -14.28
C VAL A 592 16.52 19.00 -15.36
N SER A 593 17.25 17.94 -15.01
CA SER A 593 17.67 16.95 -16.00
C SER A 593 16.49 16.15 -16.56
N SER A 594 15.51 15.77 -15.72
CA SER A 594 14.31 15.05 -16.22
C SER A 594 13.49 15.96 -17.14
N PHE A 595 13.34 17.24 -16.79
CA PHE A 595 12.61 18.23 -17.59
C PHE A 595 13.26 18.42 -18.97
N VAL A 596 14.57 18.69 -19.01
CA VAL A 596 15.31 18.96 -20.26
C VAL A 596 15.37 17.71 -21.15
N VAL A 597 15.60 16.53 -20.57
CA VAL A 597 15.66 15.27 -21.34
C VAL A 597 14.28 14.90 -21.87
N TYR A 598 13.20 15.03 -21.09
CA TYR A 598 11.85 14.77 -21.58
C TYR A 598 11.45 15.74 -22.69
N TYR A 599 11.71 17.04 -22.50
CA TYR A 599 11.44 18.06 -23.51
C TYR A 599 12.17 17.78 -24.83
N GLY A 600 13.49 17.57 -24.79
CA GLY A 600 14.29 17.28 -25.98
C GLY A 600 13.85 16.00 -26.71
N LEU A 601 13.56 14.93 -25.97
CA LEU A 601 13.06 13.68 -26.55
C LEU A 601 11.67 13.85 -27.20
N CYS A 602 10.78 14.64 -26.61
CA CYS A 602 9.44 14.90 -27.16
C CYS A 602 9.41 15.96 -28.28
N LEU A 603 10.49 16.73 -28.47
CA LEU A 603 10.69 17.50 -29.70
C LEU A 603 11.05 16.59 -30.88
N ILE A 604 11.97 15.64 -30.68
CA ILE A 604 12.46 14.72 -31.72
C ILE A 604 11.44 13.61 -32.00
N VAL A 605 10.88 12.99 -30.95
CA VAL A 605 9.94 11.87 -31.02
C VAL A 605 8.71 12.19 -30.15
N PRO A 606 7.80 13.07 -30.63
CA PRO A 606 6.60 13.43 -29.89
C PRO A 606 5.69 12.22 -29.64
N THR A 607 5.05 12.20 -28.47
CA THR A 607 4.12 11.15 -28.06
C THR A 607 2.81 11.20 -28.86
N GLN A 608 2.00 10.14 -28.82
CA GLN A 608 0.69 10.09 -29.50
C GLN A 608 -0.20 11.29 -29.12
N ASN A 609 -0.30 11.59 -27.83
CA ASN A 609 -1.06 12.75 -27.34
C ASN A 609 -0.52 14.09 -27.89
N GLN A 610 0.81 14.29 -27.84
CA GLN A 610 1.45 15.52 -28.33
C GLN A 610 1.31 15.70 -29.85
N LYS A 611 1.37 14.60 -30.61
CA LYS A 611 1.04 14.61 -32.05
C LYS A 611 -0.41 15.04 -32.26
N LYS A 612 -1.36 14.45 -31.51
CA LYS A 612 -2.79 14.75 -31.69
C LYS A 612 -3.16 16.19 -31.32
N VAL A 613 -2.51 16.77 -30.32
CA VAL A 613 -2.61 18.22 -29.99
C VAL A 613 -2.14 19.10 -31.16
N ARG A 614 -1.06 18.71 -31.86
CA ARG A 614 -0.56 19.44 -33.04
C ARG A 614 -1.46 19.25 -34.27
N GLU A 615 -1.91 18.02 -34.54
CA GLU A 615 -2.84 17.69 -35.64
C GLU A 615 -4.17 18.45 -35.54
N LEU A 616 -4.72 18.57 -34.32
CA LEU A 616 -5.97 19.27 -34.05
C LEU A 616 -5.80 20.80 -33.91
N GLY A 617 -4.58 21.33 -34.09
CA GLY A 617 -4.29 22.77 -34.03
C GLY A 617 -4.48 23.44 -32.66
N LEU A 618 -4.75 22.68 -31.60
CA LEU A 618 -5.39 23.17 -30.37
C LEU A 618 -4.69 24.38 -29.75
N SER A 619 -5.52 25.30 -29.25
CA SER A 619 -5.12 26.46 -28.44
C SER A 619 -4.83 26.07 -26.97
N TRP A 620 -4.55 27.05 -26.10
CA TRP A 620 -4.19 26.78 -24.71
C TRP A 620 -5.41 26.31 -23.89
N GLU A 621 -5.31 25.14 -23.26
CA GLU A 621 -6.39 24.53 -22.45
C GLU A 621 -7.75 24.40 -23.17
N GLU A 622 -7.77 24.36 -24.50
CA GLU A 622 -9.01 24.29 -25.29
C GLU A 622 -9.89 23.08 -24.95
N MET A 623 -9.26 21.94 -24.65
CA MET A 623 -9.95 20.73 -24.19
C MET A 623 -10.64 20.88 -22.83
N SER A 624 -10.41 21.97 -22.08
CA SER A 624 -11.08 22.24 -20.79
C SER A 624 -12.46 22.89 -20.92
N PHE A 625 -12.88 23.24 -22.14
CA PHE A 625 -14.20 23.82 -22.44
C PHE A 625 -15.10 22.88 -23.27
N LYS A 626 -14.68 21.63 -23.46
CA LYS A 626 -15.42 20.63 -24.24
C LYS A 626 -16.06 19.63 -23.28
N GLU A 627 -17.30 19.23 -23.59
CA GLU A 627 -18.07 18.28 -22.79
C GLU A 627 -17.32 16.96 -22.58
N LEU A 628 -17.60 16.28 -21.46
CA LEU A 628 -16.96 15.00 -21.12
C LEU A 628 -17.60 13.84 -21.90
N VAL A 629 -17.34 13.79 -23.21
CA VAL A 629 -17.84 12.71 -24.07
C VAL A 629 -17.06 11.42 -23.79
N ALA A 630 -17.77 10.38 -23.37
CA ALA A 630 -17.24 9.04 -23.14
C ALA A 630 -16.84 8.35 -24.45
N ALA A 631 -16.08 7.26 -24.35
CA ALA A 631 -15.54 6.55 -25.52
C ALA A 631 -16.61 5.88 -26.40
N ASP A 632 -17.83 5.68 -25.89
CA ASP A 632 -18.99 5.21 -26.66
C ASP A 632 -19.82 6.34 -27.32
N GLY A 633 -19.44 7.61 -27.12
CA GLY A 633 -20.16 8.79 -27.60
C GLY A 633 -21.15 9.39 -26.58
N THR A 634 -21.29 8.82 -25.39
CA THR A 634 -22.19 9.36 -24.36
C THR A 634 -21.64 10.66 -23.78
N VAL A 635 -22.38 11.76 -23.88
CA VAL A 635 -22.08 12.99 -23.15
C VAL A 635 -22.29 12.73 -21.66
N ILE A 636 -21.21 12.80 -20.87
CA ILE A 636 -21.33 12.82 -19.41
C ILE A 636 -21.53 14.29 -19.00
N GLU A 637 -22.77 14.61 -18.65
CA GLU A 637 -23.17 15.92 -18.11
C GLU A 637 -22.49 16.15 -16.74
N ASP A 638 -21.30 16.73 -16.75
CA ASP A 638 -20.84 17.62 -15.68
C ASP A 638 -21.58 18.95 -15.90
N GLU A 639 -22.27 19.48 -14.87
CA GLU A 639 -23.09 20.71 -14.95
C GLU A 639 -22.20 21.97 -15.10
N GLN A 640 -21.45 22.04 -16.20
CA GLN A 640 -20.63 23.18 -16.58
C GLN A 640 -21.49 24.22 -17.32
N GLU A 641 -22.31 24.94 -16.55
CA GLU A 641 -22.28 26.39 -16.79
C GLU A 641 -20.81 26.83 -16.70
N GLY A 642 -20.41 27.64 -17.68
CA GLY A 642 -19.01 27.99 -17.86
C GLY A 642 -18.40 28.59 -16.60
N TYR A 643 -17.08 28.49 -16.52
CA TYR A 643 -16.32 29.29 -15.56
C TYR A 643 -16.77 30.76 -15.64
N PRO A 644 -17.16 31.42 -14.54
CA PRO A 644 -17.33 32.86 -14.52
C PRO A 644 -15.95 33.49 -14.67
N ASP A 645 -15.59 33.73 -15.94
CA ASP A 645 -14.49 34.59 -16.31
C ASP A 645 -15.02 36.03 -16.23
N PRO A 646 -14.55 36.86 -15.28
CA PRO A 646 -15.05 38.22 -15.13
C PRO A 646 -14.80 39.10 -16.37
N ALA A 647 -13.97 38.68 -17.33
CA ALA A 647 -13.85 39.32 -18.64
C ALA A 647 -15.03 38.98 -19.58
N LEU A 648 -15.58 37.75 -19.52
CA LEU A 648 -16.75 37.35 -20.31
C LEU A 648 -18.05 37.83 -19.67
N ASP A 649 -18.14 37.85 -18.33
CA ASP A 649 -19.31 38.38 -17.62
C ASP A 649 -19.53 39.88 -17.96
N ALA A 650 -18.45 40.67 -18.02
CA ALA A 650 -18.51 42.07 -18.45
C ALA A 650 -19.05 42.23 -19.89
N VAL A 651 -18.54 41.44 -20.84
CA VAL A 651 -18.99 41.46 -22.25
C VAL A 651 -20.44 40.99 -22.39
N ASN A 652 -20.90 40.07 -21.53
CA ASN A 652 -22.27 39.57 -21.53
C ASN A 652 -23.26 40.56 -20.89
N ASP A 653 -22.83 41.37 -19.92
CA ASP A 653 -23.67 42.45 -19.38
C ASP A 653 -23.72 43.67 -20.31
N GLU A 654 -22.63 44.04 -21.01
CA GLU A 654 -22.69 45.06 -22.09
C GLU A 654 -23.69 44.66 -23.18
N LYS A 655 -23.72 43.39 -23.59
CA LYS A 655 -24.67 42.87 -24.58
C LYS A 655 -26.13 42.82 -24.10
N LYS A 656 -26.40 42.92 -22.79
CA LYS A 656 -27.77 43.07 -22.26
C LYS A 656 -28.28 44.51 -22.31
N VAL A 657 -27.39 45.50 -22.43
CA VAL A 657 -27.76 46.92 -22.44
C VAL A 657 -28.15 47.41 -23.85
N PHE A 658 -27.61 46.80 -24.92
CA PHE A 658 -27.86 47.20 -26.30
C PHE A 658 -28.40 46.07 -27.20
N SER A 659 -29.71 45.82 -27.11
CA SER A 659 -30.51 45.37 -28.26
C SER A 659 -31.98 45.77 -28.07
N PRO A 660 -32.55 46.65 -28.92
CA PRO A 660 -33.99 46.89 -28.93
C PRO A 660 -34.74 45.65 -29.46
N ALA A 661 -35.99 45.48 -29.04
CA ALA A 661 -36.84 44.39 -29.50
C ALA A 661 -37.36 44.64 -30.93
N VAL A 662 -37.40 43.59 -31.76
CA VAL A 662 -38.09 43.57 -33.05
C VAL A 662 -38.91 42.28 -33.11
N ASP A 663 -40.23 42.42 -33.27
CA ASP A 663 -41.16 41.29 -33.30
C ASP A 663 -41.07 40.49 -34.61
N ALA A 664 -40.99 39.16 -34.49
CA ALA A 664 -40.97 38.26 -35.63
C ALA A 664 -42.39 38.04 -36.19
N LYS A 665 -42.85 38.93 -37.10
CA LYS A 665 -44.19 38.77 -37.71
C LYS A 665 -44.37 39.31 -39.14
N THR A 666 -43.48 38.97 -40.07
CA THR A 666 -43.73 39.15 -41.52
C THR A 666 -42.92 38.16 -42.37
N LEU A 667 -43.31 38.03 -43.65
CA LEU A 667 -42.57 37.42 -44.75
C LEU A 667 -42.37 35.89 -44.70
N SER A 668 -43.47 35.20 -45.02
CA SER A 668 -43.41 34.09 -45.98
C SER A 668 -43.15 34.60 -47.41
N SER A 669 -42.82 33.68 -48.33
CA SER A 669 -42.66 33.83 -49.79
C SER A 669 -41.26 34.18 -50.35
N ILE A 670 -41.09 33.86 -51.64
CA ILE A 670 -39.94 34.06 -52.56
C ILE A 670 -38.82 33.01 -52.50
N ASP A 671 -38.82 32.14 -53.52
CA ASP A 671 -37.67 31.48 -54.18
C ASP A 671 -37.56 32.12 -55.58
N PRO A 672 -36.34 32.41 -56.10
CA PRO A 672 -35.87 31.60 -57.23
C PRO A 672 -34.33 31.45 -57.41
N ARG A 673 -33.88 30.18 -57.48
CA ARG A 673 -32.99 29.59 -58.53
C ARG A 673 -31.46 29.90 -58.61
N ILE A 674 -30.82 29.05 -59.42
CA ILE A 674 -29.45 29.03 -59.98
C ILE A 674 -28.36 28.55 -58.99
N ASP A 675 -27.69 27.39 -59.09
CA ASP A 675 -27.47 26.29 -60.07
C ASP A 675 -26.02 26.24 -60.63
N THR A 676 -25.32 25.12 -60.38
CA THR A 676 -24.46 24.39 -61.36
C THR A 676 -23.81 23.12 -60.76
N ASP A 677 -24.26 21.97 -61.27
CA ASP A 677 -23.58 20.68 -61.46
C ASP A 677 -22.21 20.36 -60.80
N ASN A 678 -22.14 19.19 -60.13
CA ASN A 678 -21.76 17.99 -60.90
C ASN A 678 -22.16 16.62 -60.30
N HIS A 679 -22.28 15.66 -61.23
CA HIS A 679 -22.60 14.23 -61.09
C HIS A 679 -21.66 13.43 -60.15
N ILE A 680 -21.92 12.19 -59.71
CA ILE A 680 -22.66 11.05 -60.33
C ILE A 680 -23.53 10.29 -59.30
N SER A 681 -24.56 9.60 -59.81
CA SER A 681 -25.53 8.74 -59.10
C SER A 681 -24.91 7.35 -58.69
N ASN A 682 -25.59 6.35 -58.12
CA ASN A 682 -26.99 5.96 -58.24
C ASN A 682 -27.46 4.98 -57.13
N HIS A 683 -28.78 4.79 -57.02
CA HIS A 683 -29.41 3.81 -56.14
C HIS A 683 -29.40 2.38 -56.73
N ALA A 684 -29.45 1.35 -55.86
CA ALA A 684 -30.55 0.37 -55.88
C ALA A 684 -30.56 -0.56 -54.64
N LYS A 685 -31.77 -0.95 -54.20
CA LYS A 685 -32.02 -2.17 -53.41
C LYS A 685 -32.34 -3.31 -54.39
N ILE A 686 -32.20 -4.58 -53.97
CA ILE A 686 -33.24 -5.64 -54.11
C ILE A 686 -32.71 -7.01 -53.61
N HIS A 687 -33.57 -7.73 -52.88
CA HIS A 687 -33.51 -9.17 -52.58
C HIS A 687 -34.62 -9.84 -53.41
N PRO A 688 -34.49 -11.11 -53.88
CA PRO A 688 -35.02 -12.21 -53.04
C PRO A 688 -34.50 -13.66 -53.27
N HIS A 689 -34.70 -14.51 -52.24
CA HIS A 689 -34.90 -15.98 -52.27
C HIS A 689 -33.72 -16.89 -52.76
N HIS A 690 -33.66 -18.22 -52.49
CA HIS A 690 -34.63 -19.20 -51.98
C HIS A 690 -33.97 -20.33 -51.12
N ARG A 691 -34.62 -20.73 -49.98
CA ARG A 691 -34.63 -22.08 -49.30
C ARG A 691 -33.28 -22.70 -48.85
N LEU A 692 -33.09 -23.41 -47.72
CA LEU A 692 -33.91 -23.99 -46.60
C LEU A 692 -32.95 -24.24 -45.36
N LEU A 693 -33.11 -25.01 -44.26
CA LEU A 693 -34.06 -26.03 -43.72
C LEU A 693 -34.00 -26.04 -42.14
N VAL A 694 -35.15 -26.20 -41.47
CA VAL A 694 -35.50 -26.94 -40.19
C VAL A 694 -34.38 -27.76 -39.48
N TRP A 695 -34.19 -27.86 -38.14
CA TRP A 695 -34.97 -27.43 -36.94
C TRP A 695 -34.24 -27.45 -35.54
N HIS A 696 -34.96 -26.90 -34.53
CA HIS A 696 -35.09 -27.15 -33.06
C HIS A 696 -34.08 -27.84 -32.09
N ARG A 697 -34.24 -27.47 -30.78
CA ARG A 697 -33.69 -28.06 -29.53
C ARG A 697 -34.78 -28.84 -28.74
N PRO A 698 -34.41 -29.73 -27.77
CA PRO A 698 -34.93 -29.60 -26.39
C PRO A 698 -33.96 -30.06 -25.24
N ARG A 699 -34.44 -30.02 -23.97
CA ARG A 699 -33.80 -30.49 -22.70
C ARG A 699 -34.44 -31.85 -22.22
N PRO A 700 -34.37 -32.28 -20.92
CA PRO A 700 -33.28 -32.92 -20.16
C PRO A 700 -33.59 -34.41 -19.77
N SER A 701 -33.02 -34.92 -18.65
CA SER A 701 -32.90 -36.34 -18.25
C SER A 701 -33.91 -36.92 -17.21
N PRO A 702 -34.05 -38.27 -17.12
CA PRO A 702 -34.65 -39.01 -15.99
C PRO A 702 -33.64 -39.90 -15.18
N ARG A 703 -34.11 -40.74 -14.23
CA ARG A 703 -33.35 -41.39 -13.11
C ARG A 703 -34.09 -42.63 -12.54
N ILE A 704 -33.50 -43.37 -11.56
CA ILE A 704 -34.12 -44.39 -10.62
C ILE A 704 -34.16 -45.84 -11.22
N GLN A 705 -34.07 -47.01 -10.55
CA GLN A 705 -34.40 -47.54 -9.17
C GLN A 705 -33.35 -48.60 -8.70
N ILE A 706 -32.80 -48.65 -7.46
CA ILE A 706 -33.26 -49.16 -6.12
C ILE A 706 -33.57 -50.67 -6.04
N PRO A 707 -32.89 -51.46 -5.16
CA PRO A 707 -33.53 -52.04 -3.95
C PRO A 707 -32.93 -51.60 -2.58
N ARG A 708 -33.53 -52.05 -1.46
CA ARG A 708 -33.04 -51.92 -0.06
C ARG A 708 -33.05 -53.30 0.69
N PRO A 709 -33.29 -53.44 2.03
CA PRO A 709 -32.33 -54.06 2.95
C PRO A 709 -32.85 -55.36 3.62
N PRO A 710 -32.14 -55.88 4.63
CA PRO A 710 -32.84 -56.13 5.91
C PRO A 710 -32.05 -55.72 7.18
N ARG A 711 -32.67 -55.91 8.35
CA ARG A 711 -32.12 -55.76 9.72
C ARG A 711 -32.54 -56.96 10.58
N LEU A 712 -31.80 -57.22 11.68
CA LEU A 712 -32.25 -57.61 13.06
C LEU A 712 -31.62 -58.88 13.69
N ARG A 713 -31.19 -58.73 14.97
CA ARG A 713 -31.17 -59.68 16.13
C ARG A 713 -30.55 -61.09 15.96
N HIS A 714 -29.75 -61.64 16.90
CA HIS A 714 -30.16 -62.00 18.28
C HIS A 714 -29.00 -61.99 19.34
N ARG A 715 -28.97 -62.91 20.34
CA ARG A 715 -28.29 -62.78 21.66
C ARG A 715 -27.43 -64.03 22.05
N PRO A 716 -26.75 -64.10 23.23
CA PRO A 716 -25.62 -65.01 23.51
C PRO A 716 -26.04 -66.34 24.20
N PRO A 717 -25.11 -67.20 24.67
CA PRO A 717 -24.48 -67.08 26.02
C PRO A 717 -22.96 -67.44 26.00
N ASP A 718 -22.15 -67.76 27.04
CA ASP A 718 -22.22 -67.72 28.53
C ASP A 718 -20.78 -67.72 29.17
N LEU A 719 -20.69 -67.86 30.52
CA LEU A 719 -19.65 -68.52 31.38
C LEU A 719 -18.13 -68.27 31.10
N LEU A 720 -17.25 -67.89 32.05
CA LEU A 720 -17.13 -68.31 33.46
C LEU A 720 -16.31 -67.29 34.34
N HIS A 721 -16.24 -67.54 35.66
CA HIS A 721 -15.52 -66.76 36.71
C HIS A 721 -14.26 -67.54 37.22
N PRO A 722 -13.38 -67.07 38.17
CA PRO A 722 -13.57 -66.02 39.21
C PRO A 722 -12.38 -65.06 39.49
N ARG A 723 -12.43 -64.31 40.61
CA ARG A 723 -11.40 -63.40 41.16
C ARG A 723 -10.51 -64.07 42.23
N PRO A 724 -9.30 -63.54 42.46
CA PRO A 724 -8.97 -62.86 43.76
C PRO A 724 -8.63 -61.35 43.56
N ARG A 725 -8.37 -60.47 44.55
CA ARG A 725 -8.71 -60.35 45.99
C ARG A 725 -8.58 -58.84 46.40
N ARG A 726 -8.42 -58.52 47.70
CA ARG A 726 -8.15 -57.21 48.37
C ARG A 726 -7.35 -57.53 49.68
N PRO A 727 -6.69 -56.61 50.45
CA PRO A 727 -7.29 -55.37 51.02
C PRO A 727 -6.37 -54.19 51.51
N ARG A 728 -7.00 -53.01 51.82
CA ARG A 728 -6.84 -52.09 53.01
C ARG A 728 -5.43 -51.59 53.50
N HIS A 729 -5.23 -50.52 54.30
CA HIS A 729 -5.99 -49.34 54.78
C HIS A 729 -5.01 -48.33 55.47
N ARG A 730 -5.28 -47.01 55.44
CA ARG A 730 -5.33 -46.01 56.57
C ARG A 730 -5.15 -44.56 56.05
N ASN A 731 -5.43 -43.55 56.88
CA ASN A 731 -5.74 -42.17 56.45
C ASN A 731 -5.32 -41.08 57.49
N PRO A 732 -5.15 -39.78 57.10
CA PRO A 732 -4.73 -38.67 57.99
C PRO A 732 -5.83 -37.62 58.28
N PRO A 733 -5.64 -36.81 59.34
CA PRO A 733 -5.86 -35.33 59.32
C PRO A 733 -4.71 -34.61 60.10
N PRO A 734 -4.76 -33.33 60.56
CA PRO A 734 -5.70 -32.21 60.28
C PRO A 734 -5.04 -30.83 59.92
N GLY A 735 -5.87 -29.84 59.55
CA GLY A 735 -5.58 -28.37 59.57
C GLY A 735 -5.36 -27.72 58.18
N SER A 736 -6.33 -27.18 57.42
CA SER A 736 -7.30 -26.06 57.63
C SER A 736 -6.66 -24.65 57.56
N HIS A 737 -7.17 -23.63 56.85
CA HIS A 737 -8.55 -23.33 56.39
C HIS A 737 -8.65 -22.66 54.98
N LEU A 738 -9.80 -22.85 54.30
CA LEU A 738 -10.65 -21.91 53.52
C LEU A 738 -10.04 -20.93 52.46
N ALA A 739 -10.64 -20.68 51.27
CA ALA A 739 -11.87 -21.23 50.64
C ALA A 739 -11.99 -20.91 49.12
N ARG A 740 -12.92 -21.61 48.44
CA ARG A 740 -13.56 -21.35 47.13
C ARG A 740 -12.71 -21.36 45.84
N GLU A 741 -12.72 -22.50 45.15
CA GLU A 741 -12.61 -22.60 43.68
C GLU A 741 -13.78 -23.43 43.09
N HIS A 742 -14.00 -23.29 41.78
CA HIS A 742 -15.07 -23.98 41.02
C HIS A 742 -14.73 -25.45 40.66
N PRO A 743 -15.72 -26.30 40.32
CA PRO A 743 -15.56 -27.76 40.33
C PRO A 743 -14.67 -28.32 39.21
N ARG A 744 -13.81 -29.27 39.58
CA ARG A 744 -12.97 -30.06 38.66
C ARG A 744 -13.76 -31.21 38.03
N PRO A 745 -13.61 -31.49 36.72
CA PRO A 745 -14.08 -32.74 36.12
C PRO A 745 -13.29 -33.96 36.60
N ALA A 746 -13.99 -35.09 36.76
CA ALA A 746 -13.58 -36.36 37.34
C ALA A 746 -12.16 -36.89 37.04
N ASP A 747 -11.55 -37.50 38.08
CA ASP A 747 -10.42 -38.43 37.99
C ASP A 747 -10.74 -39.60 37.03
N ARG A 748 -9.94 -39.73 35.96
CA ARG A 748 -9.96 -40.90 35.08
C ARG A 748 -8.95 -41.93 35.56
N ASN A 749 -9.49 -42.88 36.33
CA ASN A 749 -8.78 -44.02 36.89
C ASN A 749 -7.86 -44.76 35.88
N ARG A 750 -6.79 -45.33 36.44
CA ARG A 750 -5.73 -46.08 35.74
C ARG A 750 -6.30 -47.19 34.84
N HIS A 751 -6.23 -46.99 33.53
CA HIS A 751 -6.09 -48.10 32.59
C HIS A 751 -4.62 -48.58 32.56
N PRO A 752 -4.33 -49.85 32.22
CA PRO A 752 -2.95 -50.33 32.09
C PRO A 752 -2.18 -49.49 31.07
N HIS A 753 -0.89 -49.25 31.32
CA HIS A 753 -0.03 -48.31 30.59
C HIS A 753 0.01 -48.54 29.07
N ARG A 754 -0.98 -48.02 28.34
CA ARG A 754 -0.89 -47.81 26.90
C ARG A 754 0.21 -46.78 26.68
N ARG A 755 1.34 -47.24 26.13
CA ARG A 755 2.44 -46.35 25.73
C ARG A 755 1.86 -45.35 24.72
N ALA A 756 2.12 -44.08 24.98
CA ALA A 756 1.64 -42.94 24.22
C ALA A 756 2.84 -42.06 23.85
N LEU A 757 2.76 -41.35 22.73
CA LEU A 757 3.81 -40.45 22.27
C LEU A 757 3.21 -39.10 21.90
N ASP A 758 3.33 -38.11 22.78
CA ASP A 758 2.75 -36.78 22.60
C ASP A 758 3.43 -35.99 21.46
N TYR A 759 4.74 -36.19 21.26
CA TYR A 759 5.52 -35.50 20.23
C TYR A 759 6.56 -36.43 19.59
N LEU A 760 6.58 -36.50 18.26
CA LEU A 760 7.65 -37.11 17.46
C LEU A 760 8.41 -36.00 16.72
N VAL A 761 9.72 -35.85 16.94
CA VAL A 761 10.52 -34.79 16.30
C VAL A 761 11.55 -35.39 15.35
N ASN A 762 11.20 -35.41 14.06
CA ASN A 762 12.05 -35.94 12.99
C ASN A 762 13.09 -34.88 12.58
N ASN A 763 14.14 -34.77 13.41
CA ASN A 763 15.24 -33.80 13.26
C ASN A 763 16.49 -34.37 12.53
N ALA A 764 16.52 -35.68 12.25
CA ALA A 764 17.65 -36.28 11.54
C ALA A 764 17.81 -35.68 10.12
N GLY A 765 19.05 -35.49 9.68
CA GLY A 765 19.32 -34.94 8.35
C GLY A 765 20.79 -34.95 7.95
N ARG A 766 21.06 -35.39 6.72
CA ARG A 766 22.35 -35.32 6.02
C ARG A 766 22.30 -34.20 4.99
N ASN A 767 23.35 -33.38 4.90
CA ASN A 767 23.54 -32.53 3.72
C ASN A 767 24.26 -33.30 2.61
N TYR A 768 23.94 -32.97 1.37
CA TYR A 768 24.80 -33.29 0.23
C TYR A 768 24.90 -32.04 -0.62
N THR A 769 26.09 -31.44 -0.64
CA THR A 769 26.38 -30.17 -1.34
C THR A 769 27.46 -30.44 -2.38
N VAL A 770 27.03 -30.80 -3.59
CA VAL A 770 27.84 -31.16 -4.77
C VAL A 770 27.03 -30.68 -5.99
N PRO A 771 27.66 -30.23 -7.10
CA PRO A 771 26.93 -29.87 -8.30
C PRO A 771 26.18 -31.07 -8.90
N ALA A 772 25.06 -30.82 -9.58
CA ALA A 772 24.07 -31.86 -9.89
C ALA A 772 24.54 -32.95 -10.88
N LEU A 773 25.69 -32.76 -11.55
CA LEU A 773 26.30 -33.70 -12.49
C LEU A 773 27.50 -34.45 -11.88
N ASP A 774 28.02 -33.98 -10.74
CA ASP A 774 29.22 -34.49 -10.06
C ASP A 774 28.89 -35.44 -8.88
N VAL A 775 27.64 -35.92 -8.81
CA VAL A 775 27.08 -36.62 -7.65
C VAL A 775 27.32 -38.14 -7.66
N SER A 776 27.72 -38.68 -6.51
CA SER A 776 27.79 -40.12 -6.27
C SER A 776 26.41 -40.71 -5.97
N LEU A 777 26.09 -41.85 -6.59
CA LEU A 777 24.86 -42.60 -6.37
C LEU A 777 24.70 -43.08 -4.92
N ASP A 778 25.80 -43.37 -4.22
CA ASP A 778 25.75 -43.88 -2.85
C ASP A 778 25.55 -42.76 -1.83
N GLU A 779 26.12 -41.57 -2.07
CA GLU A 779 25.75 -40.36 -1.33
C GLU A 779 24.29 -39.96 -1.59
N ILE A 780 23.77 -40.16 -2.82
CA ILE A 780 22.34 -39.97 -3.13
C ILE A 780 21.48 -40.91 -2.29
N ARG A 781 21.74 -42.22 -2.36
CA ARG A 781 21.03 -43.26 -1.57
C ARG A 781 21.06 -42.92 -0.08
N LEU A 782 22.25 -42.74 0.50
CA LEU A 782 22.43 -42.44 1.92
C LEU A 782 21.74 -41.13 2.36
N THR A 783 21.66 -40.13 1.48
CA THR A 783 20.92 -38.89 1.76
C THR A 783 19.41 -39.11 1.74
N TYR A 784 18.89 -39.95 0.83
CA TYR A 784 17.47 -40.35 0.80
C TYR A 784 17.08 -41.24 2.01
N GLU A 785 17.91 -42.22 2.36
CA GLU A 785 17.74 -43.03 3.58
C GLU A 785 17.60 -42.14 4.81
N THR A 786 18.54 -41.22 5.01
CA THR A 786 18.57 -40.33 6.18
C THR A 786 17.40 -39.33 6.19
N ASN A 787 17.11 -38.69 5.05
CA ASN A 787 16.21 -37.53 5.00
C ASN A 787 14.75 -37.88 4.71
N VAL A 788 14.46 -39.09 4.20
CA VAL A 788 13.15 -39.49 3.69
C VAL A 788 12.72 -40.85 4.25
N PHE A 789 13.45 -41.93 3.95
CA PHE A 789 12.96 -43.29 4.28
C PHE A 789 12.98 -43.56 5.79
N ALA A 790 14.03 -43.18 6.52
CA ALA A 790 14.06 -43.26 7.98
C ALA A 790 12.91 -42.46 8.64
N VAL A 791 12.51 -41.32 8.06
CA VAL A 791 11.39 -40.52 8.54
C VAL A 791 10.05 -41.23 8.31
N MET A 792 9.84 -41.82 7.13
CA MET A 792 8.65 -42.60 6.82
C MET A 792 8.52 -43.83 7.75
N LEU A 793 9.61 -44.56 7.96
CA LEU A 793 9.66 -45.73 8.85
C LEU A 793 9.39 -45.35 10.31
N LEU A 794 9.95 -44.23 10.81
CA LEU A 794 9.65 -43.72 12.16
C LEU A 794 8.18 -43.34 12.31
N CYS A 795 7.60 -42.64 11.33
CA CYS A 795 6.18 -42.31 11.34
C CYS A 795 5.29 -43.57 11.35
N GLN A 796 5.61 -44.58 10.54
CA GLN A 796 4.87 -45.85 10.50
C GLN A 796 4.98 -46.61 11.83
N ALA A 797 6.19 -46.81 12.35
CA ALA A 797 6.43 -47.57 13.57
C ALA A 797 5.83 -46.93 14.83
N LEU A 798 5.75 -45.59 14.87
CA LEU A 798 5.28 -44.84 16.03
C LEU A 798 3.81 -44.37 15.91
N ALA A 799 3.16 -44.55 14.75
CA ALA A 799 1.76 -44.17 14.52
C ALA A 799 0.79 -44.71 15.60
N PRO A 800 0.88 -45.96 16.09
CA PRO A 800 -0.01 -46.42 17.17
C PRO A 800 0.16 -45.65 18.48
N LEU A 801 1.37 -45.19 18.79
CA LEU A 801 1.66 -44.42 20.01
C LEU A 801 1.17 -42.97 19.88
N LEU A 802 1.34 -42.38 18.69
CA LEU A 802 0.86 -41.04 18.34
C LEU A 802 -0.67 -40.99 18.34
N ILE A 803 -1.34 -41.98 17.76
CA ILE A 803 -2.82 -42.08 17.73
C ILE A 803 -3.39 -42.28 19.13
N ASN A 804 -2.77 -43.11 19.98
CA ASN A 804 -3.18 -43.22 21.39
C ASN A 804 -3.01 -41.90 22.18
N ALA A 805 -2.05 -41.06 21.80
CA ALA A 805 -1.79 -39.76 22.45
C ALA A 805 -2.61 -38.59 21.89
N ARG A 806 -3.09 -38.69 20.63
CA ARG A 806 -3.47 -37.53 19.79
C ARG A 806 -2.28 -36.57 19.61
N GLY A 807 -1.10 -37.15 19.39
CA GLY A 807 0.18 -36.46 19.41
C GLY A 807 0.45 -35.58 18.18
N THR A 808 1.64 -34.97 18.15
CA THR A 808 2.10 -34.10 17.07
C THR A 808 3.42 -34.60 16.48
N ILE A 809 3.44 -34.85 15.18
CA ILE A 809 4.66 -35.10 14.40
C ILE A 809 5.25 -33.76 13.96
N ILE A 810 6.52 -33.50 14.26
CA ILE A 810 7.27 -32.31 13.87
C ILE A 810 8.34 -32.73 12.86
N GLN A 811 8.22 -32.22 11.62
CA GLN A 811 9.06 -32.59 10.49
C GLN A 811 10.07 -31.46 10.20
N ILE A 812 11.36 -31.71 10.40
CA ILE A 812 12.40 -30.69 10.14
C ILE A 812 12.77 -30.68 8.64
N GLY A 813 11.97 -29.92 7.89
CA GLY A 813 12.17 -29.58 6.48
C GLY A 813 13.30 -28.57 6.26
N SER A 814 13.27 -27.86 5.12
CA SER A 814 14.24 -26.79 4.84
C SER A 814 13.77 -25.88 3.70
N LEU A 815 14.24 -24.63 3.66
CA LEU A 815 14.08 -23.73 2.51
C LEU A 815 14.54 -24.39 1.20
N ALA A 816 15.53 -25.29 1.27
CA ALA A 816 16.00 -26.12 0.15
C ALA A 816 14.87 -26.90 -0.56
N GLY A 817 13.81 -27.29 0.16
CA GLY A 817 12.63 -27.95 -0.42
C GLY A 817 11.61 -27.00 -1.07
N LYS A 818 11.88 -25.69 -1.09
CA LYS A 818 11.00 -24.64 -1.68
C LYS A 818 11.76 -23.67 -2.63
N MET A 819 13.07 -23.83 -2.85
CA MET A 819 13.88 -22.97 -3.73
C MET A 819 14.97 -23.72 -4.50
N PRO A 820 15.43 -23.24 -5.67
CA PRO A 820 16.50 -23.87 -6.45
C PRO A 820 17.89 -23.60 -5.84
N TYR A 821 18.16 -24.16 -4.66
CA TYR A 821 19.39 -23.88 -3.92
C TYR A 821 20.59 -24.58 -4.57
N VAL A 822 21.46 -23.78 -5.19
CA VAL A 822 22.56 -24.24 -6.06
C VAL A 822 23.56 -25.11 -5.31
N PHE A 823 24.19 -26.03 -6.06
CA PHE A 823 25.09 -27.09 -5.57
C PHE A 823 24.48 -27.97 -4.48
N GLY A 824 23.16 -28.19 -4.49
CA GLY A 824 22.45 -28.98 -3.48
C GLY A 824 21.26 -29.78 -4.01
N SER A 825 21.23 -30.13 -5.30
CA SER A 825 20.08 -30.77 -5.98
C SER A 825 19.48 -31.94 -5.19
N VAL A 826 20.32 -32.86 -4.72
CA VAL A 826 19.93 -34.05 -3.94
C VAL A 826 19.33 -33.66 -2.58
N TYR A 827 19.95 -32.72 -1.87
CA TYR A 827 19.42 -32.21 -0.60
C TYR A 827 18.08 -31.47 -0.79
N ASN A 828 17.96 -30.69 -1.85
CA ASN A 828 16.72 -30.01 -2.23
C ASN A 828 15.61 -31.04 -2.52
N SER A 829 15.91 -32.08 -3.30
CA SER A 829 14.95 -33.13 -3.68
C SER A 829 14.46 -33.94 -2.46
N THR A 830 15.37 -34.33 -1.55
CA THR A 830 14.98 -35.03 -0.31
C THR A 830 14.14 -34.16 0.62
N LYS A 831 14.46 -32.86 0.78
CA LYS A 831 13.64 -31.95 1.60
C LYS A 831 12.32 -31.54 0.92
N ALA A 832 12.24 -31.53 -0.41
CA ALA A 832 10.97 -31.40 -1.14
C ALA A 832 10.09 -32.65 -1.00
N ALA A 833 10.68 -33.86 -1.09
CA ALA A 833 9.99 -35.12 -0.83
C ALA A 833 9.45 -35.19 0.60
N LEU A 834 10.27 -34.81 1.60
CA LEU A 834 9.86 -34.71 3.00
C LEU A 834 8.69 -33.72 3.19
N HIS A 835 8.72 -32.55 2.53
CA HIS A 835 7.58 -31.62 2.56
C HIS A 835 6.32 -32.28 1.98
N SER A 836 6.39 -32.83 0.77
CA SER A 836 5.20 -33.43 0.11
C SER A 836 4.64 -34.62 0.89
N TYR A 837 5.51 -35.45 1.50
CA TYR A 837 5.10 -36.54 2.39
C TYR A 837 4.38 -35.99 3.63
N SER A 838 4.92 -34.95 4.26
CA SER A 838 4.33 -34.34 5.46
C SER A 838 2.99 -33.65 5.17
N ASP A 839 2.88 -33.00 4.01
CA ASP A 839 1.66 -32.31 3.57
C ASP A 839 0.50 -33.29 3.35
N THR A 840 0.78 -34.52 2.88
CA THR A 840 -0.17 -35.64 2.74
C THR A 840 -0.45 -36.34 4.07
N LEU A 841 0.59 -36.75 4.82
CA LEU A 841 0.47 -37.47 6.10
C LEU A 841 -0.41 -36.72 7.11
N ARG A 842 -0.35 -35.39 7.09
CA ARG A 842 -1.23 -34.50 7.85
C ARG A 842 -2.72 -34.73 7.59
N ILE A 843 -3.10 -34.99 6.35
CA ILE A 843 -4.49 -35.22 5.93
C ILE A 843 -4.92 -36.65 6.30
N GLU A 844 -4.03 -37.63 6.10
CA GLU A 844 -4.26 -39.04 6.45
C GLU A 844 -4.42 -39.27 7.95
N LEU A 845 -3.69 -38.51 8.78
CA LEU A 845 -3.71 -38.63 10.24
C LEU A 845 -4.72 -37.73 10.96
N ALA A 846 -5.28 -36.71 10.28
CA ALA A 846 -6.28 -35.81 10.85
C ALA A 846 -7.54 -36.51 11.45
N PRO A 847 -8.08 -37.60 10.86
CA PRO A 847 -9.21 -38.34 11.44
C PRO A 847 -8.92 -38.99 12.80
N PHE A 848 -7.65 -39.06 13.21
CA PHE A 848 -7.19 -39.67 14.47
C PHE A 848 -6.77 -38.61 15.51
N ASP A 849 -7.12 -37.34 15.31
CA ASP A 849 -6.68 -36.17 16.09
C ASP A 849 -5.14 -35.95 16.14
N VAL A 850 -4.37 -36.66 15.30
CA VAL A 850 -2.90 -36.55 15.23
C VAL A 850 -2.49 -35.42 14.29
N LYS A 851 -1.63 -34.52 14.77
CA LYS A 851 -1.16 -33.34 14.02
C LYS A 851 0.17 -33.63 13.32
N VAL A 852 0.41 -32.97 12.19
CA VAL A 852 1.70 -32.97 11.50
C VAL A 852 2.08 -31.54 11.16
N VAL A 853 3.26 -31.10 11.61
CA VAL A 853 3.76 -29.73 11.49
C VAL A 853 5.10 -29.73 10.76
N THR A 854 5.14 -29.08 9.60
CA THR A 854 6.37 -28.95 8.79
C THR A 854 7.14 -27.69 9.16
N ILE A 855 8.37 -27.84 9.65
CA ILE A 855 9.27 -26.71 9.90
C ILE A 855 10.13 -26.46 8.65
N VAL A 856 9.97 -25.30 8.01
CA VAL A 856 10.74 -24.91 6.83
C VAL A 856 11.98 -24.13 7.27
N THR A 857 13.03 -24.88 7.58
CA THR A 857 14.26 -24.40 8.22
C THR A 857 15.21 -23.66 7.28
N GLY A 858 15.58 -22.43 7.67
CA GLY A 858 16.63 -21.62 7.06
C GLY A 858 18.03 -21.88 7.60
N GLY A 859 18.90 -20.88 7.59
CA GLY A 859 20.26 -20.98 8.15
C GLY A 859 20.22 -21.16 9.67
N VAL A 860 20.86 -22.22 10.18
CA VAL A 860 20.97 -22.52 11.62
C VAL A 860 22.39 -23.02 11.91
N GLN A 861 23.04 -22.40 12.89
CA GLN A 861 24.39 -22.75 13.34
C GLN A 861 24.40 -24.17 13.91
N SER A 862 24.98 -25.12 13.19
CA SER A 862 24.80 -26.56 13.42
C SER A 862 25.90 -27.40 12.76
N LYS A 863 26.15 -28.60 13.30
CA LYS A 863 27.15 -29.55 12.75
C LYS A 863 26.69 -30.28 11.47
N ILE A 864 25.85 -29.63 10.64
CA ILE A 864 25.34 -30.16 9.37
C ILE A 864 26.34 -29.95 8.22
N ALA A 865 27.13 -28.88 8.26
CA ALA A 865 28.17 -28.57 7.27
C ALA A 865 29.55 -29.19 7.60
N ARG A 866 29.59 -30.21 8.46
CA ARG A 866 30.83 -30.80 9.00
C ARG A 866 31.67 -31.62 8.00
N THR A 867 31.11 -31.94 6.84
CA THR A 867 31.76 -32.74 5.80
C THR A 867 32.12 -31.82 4.64
N HIS A 868 33.40 -31.43 4.59
CA HIS A 868 34.02 -30.83 3.41
C HIS A 868 33.96 -31.84 2.25
N ARG A 869 33.83 -31.31 1.03
CA ARG A 869 33.71 -32.05 -0.23
C ARG A 869 34.27 -31.14 -1.31
N ASP A 870 35.16 -31.65 -2.14
CA ASP A 870 35.81 -30.92 -3.22
C ASP A 870 35.05 -31.10 -4.55
N LEU A 871 35.34 -30.24 -5.53
CA LEU A 871 34.92 -30.50 -6.91
C LEU A 871 35.83 -31.57 -7.54
N PRO A 872 35.28 -32.58 -8.25
CA PRO A 872 36.09 -33.47 -9.08
C PRO A 872 36.92 -32.68 -10.10
N ALA A 873 38.14 -33.14 -10.40
CA ALA A 873 39.08 -32.43 -11.28
C ALA A 873 38.55 -32.16 -12.70
N GLY A 874 37.60 -32.96 -13.18
CA GLY A 874 36.90 -32.78 -14.47
C GLY A 874 35.56 -32.03 -14.39
N SER A 875 35.19 -31.47 -13.23
CA SER A 875 33.88 -30.83 -13.05
C SER A 875 33.70 -29.61 -13.95
N LEU A 876 32.54 -29.54 -14.63
CA LEU A 876 32.12 -28.36 -15.40
C LEU A 876 31.98 -27.09 -14.56
N TYR A 877 31.99 -27.20 -13.23
CA TYR A 877 31.80 -26.09 -12.29
C TYR A 877 33.11 -25.49 -11.74
N VAL A 878 34.28 -26.00 -12.15
CA VAL A 878 35.60 -25.42 -11.79
C VAL A 878 35.69 -23.88 -12.03
N PRO A 879 35.14 -23.29 -13.11
CA PRO A 879 35.16 -21.82 -13.31
C PRO A 879 34.31 -21.00 -12.33
N VAL A 880 33.58 -21.66 -11.43
CA VAL A 880 32.83 -21.07 -10.30
C VAL A 880 33.16 -21.77 -8.97
N ALA A 881 34.33 -22.40 -8.85
CA ALA A 881 34.77 -23.07 -7.63
C ALA A 881 34.75 -22.15 -6.40
N ASP A 882 35.05 -20.87 -6.57
CA ASP A 882 34.92 -19.84 -5.53
C ASP A 882 33.49 -19.70 -4.97
N GLN A 883 32.49 -19.89 -5.84
CA GLN A 883 31.07 -19.89 -5.46
C GLN A 883 30.64 -21.23 -4.84
N TYR A 884 31.33 -22.33 -5.14
CA TYR A 884 31.13 -23.65 -4.55
C TYR A 884 31.71 -23.73 -3.13
N GLU A 885 32.97 -23.32 -2.93
CA GLU A 885 33.59 -23.29 -1.59
C GLU A 885 32.81 -22.40 -0.62
N ARG A 886 32.45 -21.19 -1.06
CA ARG A 886 31.56 -20.30 -0.30
C ARG A 886 30.23 -20.96 0.04
N ARG A 887 29.71 -21.86 -0.80
CA ARG A 887 28.42 -22.55 -0.60
C ARG A 887 28.50 -23.68 0.45
N LEU A 888 29.65 -24.31 0.66
CA LEU A 888 29.80 -25.38 1.67
C LEU A 888 29.43 -24.87 3.07
N THR A 889 29.94 -23.71 3.46
CA THR A 889 29.78 -23.11 4.80
C THR A 889 28.68 -22.05 4.91
N HIS A 890 28.13 -21.54 3.78
CA HIS A 890 27.17 -20.43 3.73
C HIS A 890 26.00 -20.52 4.74
N SER A 891 25.45 -21.72 4.95
CA SER A 891 24.32 -21.96 5.86
C SER A 891 24.62 -21.69 7.34
N GLN A 892 25.91 -21.60 7.69
CA GLN A 892 26.41 -21.38 9.05
C GLN A 892 26.74 -19.91 9.33
N ALA A 893 27.36 -19.23 8.36
CA ALA A 893 27.91 -17.88 8.53
C ALA A 893 26.91 -16.83 9.05
N ASN A 894 25.67 -16.86 8.54
CA ASN A 894 24.56 -16.02 9.01
C ASN A 894 23.40 -16.87 9.56
N GLY A 895 23.71 -18.02 10.16
CA GLY A 895 22.73 -18.92 10.76
C GLY A 895 22.18 -18.38 12.09
N MET A 896 20.92 -18.70 12.40
CA MET A 896 20.37 -18.51 13.74
C MET A 896 21.07 -19.47 14.73
N PRO A 897 21.39 -19.06 15.96
CA PRO A 897 21.88 -19.98 16.99
C PRO A 897 20.91 -21.15 17.23
N ASN A 898 21.44 -22.37 17.31
CA ASN A 898 20.65 -23.60 17.47
C ASN A 898 19.69 -23.57 18.66
N GLU A 899 20.11 -23.02 19.81
CA GLU A 899 19.26 -22.92 21.00
C GLU A 899 18.10 -21.94 20.80
N ALA A 900 18.36 -20.78 20.19
CA ALA A 900 17.33 -19.79 19.86
C ALA A 900 16.32 -20.37 18.86
N TYR A 901 16.82 -21.09 17.84
CA TYR A 901 16.00 -21.82 16.86
C TYR A 901 15.12 -22.88 17.55
N ALA A 902 15.70 -23.75 18.39
CA ALA A 902 14.96 -24.78 19.11
C ALA A 902 13.89 -24.20 20.05
N ARG A 903 14.24 -23.15 20.82
CA ARG A 903 13.28 -22.42 21.67
C ARG A 903 12.16 -21.76 20.87
N SER A 904 12.40 -21.31 19.64
CA SER A 904 11.37 -20.75 18.77
C SER A 904 10.47 -21.83 18.17
N VAL A 905 11.02 -22.94 17.66
CA VAL A 905 10.25 -24.06 17.12
C VAL A 905 9.32 -24.64 18.20
N VAL A 906 9.84 -24.95 19.39
CA VAL A 906 9.04 -25.46 20.52
C VAL A 906 7.93 -24.46 20.90
N ARG A 907 8.25 -23.17 21.01
CA ARG A 907 7.26 -22.12 21.30
C ARG A 907 6.16 -22.05 20.25
N GLN A 908 6.48 -22.22 18.97
CA GLN A 908 5.52 -22.14 17.87
C GLN A 908 4.64 -23.40 17.80
N THR A 909 5.21 -24.61 17.89
CA THR A 909 4.41 -25.84 17.87
C THR A 909 3.50 -25.98 19.09
N LEU A 910 3.93 -25.52 20.28
CA LEU A 910 3.09 -25.56 21.49
C LEU A 910 1.96 -24.50 21.50
N ARG A 911 2.08 -23.40 20.75
CA ARG A 911 1.12 -22.28 20.78
C ARG A 911 0.32 -22.07 19.49
N SER A 912 0.63 -22.76 18.40
CA SER A 912 0.08 -22.45 17.09
C SER A 912 -0.61 -23.64 16.43
N GLY A 913 -1.84 -23.43 15.94
CA GLY A 913 -2.52 -24.34 15.01
C GLY A 913 -2.04 -24.18 13.57
N LYS A 914 -0.72 -24.07 13.36
CA LYS A 914 -0.10 -23.91 12.04
C LYS A 914 0.54 -25.21 11.57
N ASP A 915 0.06 -25.71 10.43
CA ASP A 915 0.59 -26.88 9.73
C ASP A 915 2.01 -26.65 9.18
N THR A 916 2.42 -25.40 9.01
CA THR A 916 3.74 -25.02 8.50
C THR A 916 4.31 -23.82 9.25
N VAL A 917 5.56 -23.94 9.69
CA VAL A 917 6.31 -22.90 10.42
C VAL A 917 7.59 -22.58 9.65
N TRP A 918 7.86 -21.31 9.36
CA TRP A 918 9.07 -20.87 8.66
C TRP A 918 10.02 -20.23 9.67
N GLU A 919 11.23 -20.80 9.84
CA GLU A 919 12.11 -20.43 10.95
C GLU A 919 13.60 -20.55 10.59
N GLY A 920 14.47 -19.78 11.24
CA GLY A 920 15.91 -19.70 10.97
C GLY A 920 16.30 -18.66 9.93
N GLY A 921 17.61 -18.49 9.73
CA GLY A 921 18.21 -17.42 8.92
C GLY A 921 17.66 -17.38 7.48
N GLY A 922 17.11 -16.23 7.09
CA GLY A 922 16.59 -15.98 5.75
C GLY A 922 15.21 -16.59 5.42
N SER A 923 14.58 -17.32 6.35
CA SER A 923 13.32 -18.05 6.08
C SER A 923 12.20 -17.14 5.55
N TRP A 924 11.99 -15.97 6.16
CA TRP A 924 10.95 -15.02 5.76
C TRP A 924 11.17 -14.44 4.36
N ARG A 925 12.43 -14.25 3.94
CA ARG A 925 12.76 -13.71 2.61
C ARG A 925 12.41 -14.71 1.51
N VAL A 926 12.75 -15.98 1.74
CA VAL A 926 12.43 -17.07 0.81
C VAL A 926 10.93 -17.37 0.81
N TRP A 927 10.26 -17.31 1.97
CA TRP A 927 8.79 -17.36 2.05
C TRP A 927 8.15 -16.27 1.18
N PHE A 928 8.54 -15.01 1.38
CA PHE A 928 8.00 -13.87 0.62
C PHE A 928 8.24 -14.03 -0.89
N LEU A 929 9.47 -14.32 -1.31
CA LEU A 929 9.80 -14.50 -2.73
C LEU A 929 9.07 -15.69 -3.36
N SER A 930 8.99 -16.84 -2.68
CA SER A 930 8.31 -18.03 -3.21
C SER A 930 6.77 -17.99 -3.14
N THR A 931 6.20 -17.10 -2.32
CA THR A 931 4.74 -16.90 -2.21
C THR A 931 4.25 -15.87 -3.24
N PHE A 932 4.98 -14.76 -3.44
CA PHE A 932 4.47 -13.61 -4.20
C PHE A 932 5.09 -13.42 -5.60
N PHE A 933 6.20 -14.08 -5.94
CA PHE A 933 6.88 -13.90 -7.23
C PHE A 933 6.89 -15.19 -8.07
N PRO A 934 6.82 -15.08 -9.42
CA PRO A 934 6.97 -16.23 -10.30
C PRO A 934 8.32 -16.93 -10.11
N ARG A 935 8.35 -18.27 -10.19
CA ARG A 935 9.56 -19.09 -9.98
C ARG A 935 10.78 -18.62 -10.78
N LYS A 936 10.58 -18.11 -12.01
CA LYS A 936 11.61 -17.50 -12.86
C LYS A 936 12.43 -16.40 -12.16
N VAL A 937 11.84 -15.66 -11.21
CA VAL A 937 12.52 -14.64 -10.41
C VAL A 937 13.54 -15.30 -9.46
N MET A 938 13.16 -16.39 -8.80
CA MET A 938 14.07 -17.17 -7.96
C MET A 938 15.18 -17.79 -8.80
N ASP A 939 14.85 -18.38 -9.96
CA ASP A 939 15.83 -18.96 -10.88
C ASP A 939 16.86 -17.91 -11.33
N TRP A 940 16.43 -16.68 -11.64
CA TRP A 940 17.29 -15.53 -11.97
C TRP A 940 18.17 -15.09 -10.80
N VAL A 941 17.59 -14.92 -9.59
CA VAL A 941 18.32 -14.54 -8.37
C VAL A 941 19.43 -15.55 -8.07
N PHE A 942 19.12 -16.85 -8.08
CA PHE A 942 20.09 -17.89 -7.78
C PHE A 942 21.16 -18.02 -8.88
N THR A 943 20.80 -17.87 -10.15
CA THR A 943 21.75 -17.82 -11.28
C THR A 943 22.75 -16.68 -11.15
N ARG A 944 22.30 -15.49 -10.73
CA ARG A 944 23.17 -14.33 -10.48
C ARG A 944 24.02 -14.51 -9.22
N MET A 945 23.44 -14.97 -8.11
CA MET A 945 24.12 -15.08 -6.81
C MET A 945 25.24 -16.13 -6.78
N PHE A 946 25.15 -17.18 -7.60
CA PHE A 946 26.19 -18.19 -7.79
C PHE A 946 26.97 -18.01 -9.10
N GLN A 947 26.85 -16.84 -9.74
CA GLN A 947 27.59 -16.42 -10.94
C GLN A 947 27.59 -17.43 -12.10
N LEU A 948 26.55 -18.27 -12.22
CA LEU A 948 26.50 -19.40 -13.16
C LEU A 948 26.54 -18.96 -14.64
N TYR A 949 26.34 -17.68 -14.92
CA TYR A 949 26.55 -17.09 -16.25
C TYR A 949 28.02 -17.17 -16.72
N LYS A 950 29.01 -17.25 -15.82
CA LYS A 950 30.43 -17.50 -16.15
C LYS A 950 30.62 -18.79 -16.96
N LEU A 951 29.81 -19.83 -16.68
CA LEU A 951 29.90 -21.13 -17.34
C LEU A 951 29.64 -21.06 -18.85
N ARG A 952 28.99 -20.00 -19.35
CA ARG A 952 28.79 -19.77 -20.79
C ARG A 952 30.09 -19.51 -21.58
N GLN A 953 31.19 -19.20 -20.89
CA GLN A 953 32.51 -18.98 -21.51
C GLN A 953 33.33 -20.28 -21.62
N VAL A 954 32.84 -21.40 -21.06
CA VAL A 954 33.49 -22.72 -21.18
C VAL A 954 33.20 -23.29 -22.57
N ASN A 955 34.20 -23.27 -23.44
CA ASN A 955 34.08 -23.82 -24.78
C ASN A 955 34.23 -25.35 -24.70
N VAL A 956 33.11 -26.09 -24.75
CA VAL A 956 33.00 -27.52 -24.42
C VAL A 956 33.90 -28.45 -25.25
N LYS A 957 34.46 -27.97 -26.37
CA LYS A 957 35.41 -28.69 -27.24
C LYS A 957 36.81 -28.97 -26.65
N LYS A 958 37.01 -28.90 -25.33
CA LYS A 958 38.31 -29.14 -24.67
C LYS A 958 38.28 -30.10 -23.46
N SER A 959 37.19 -30.85 -23.29
CA SER A 959 37.04 -31.85 -22.21
C SER A 959 36.27 -33.09 -22.65
N GLN A 960 36.68 -33.66 -23.79
CA GLN A 960 36.46 -35.06 -24.19
C GLN A 960 37.83 -35.64 -24.55
#